data_AF-A0A413XDG1-F1
#
_entry.id   AF-A0A413XDG1-F1
#
_cell.length_a   1.000
_cell.length_b   1.000
_cell.length_c   1.000
_cell.angle_alpha   90.00
_cell.angle_beta   90.00
_cell.angle_gamma   90.00
#
_symmetry.space_group_name_H-M   'P 1'
#
loop_
_entity.id
_entity.type
_entity.pdbx_description
1 polymer ?
#
loop_
_entity_poly.entity_id
_entity_poly.type
_entity_poly.pdbx_seq_one_letter_code
_entity_poly.pdbx_strand_id
1 'polypeptide(L)'
;MEISTYTEKLNKVDGNVYVIEEEISLIDGVYDAPLAHDNVNTSTLAVYTGPKLTGDRIQSYVLSTPSLMPWKKVIRLYADVPTVYISYETEGDTVEAEDVNLLQQDIIRTQEGVNAEEDRAEAEESFLKGEIAKETARATAAEKTLTDNLTAEVTRAKGAEKTLTDNLVAEVTRAKAAEKTNSDSVSAEVSRAKAKEAELQGNITAEVSRATAAENDIRSTISTNKPNWDDKYTRNEVDNKFSALETAIDWKEAVATFADLATTYPQPDDGWTVNVKDTDYTYRWSGTAWIAISANAIPKATQSVDGLLSKEDKTAYDDTNAKKHTHSNKSTLDKLTEALLANWSDAYNKRHEHGNKTVIDKITQTLLDNWNAAYTHIGNKSNPHGVTKAQVGLGSVPNVATNDQTPTFTQASALGNLSSGEKLTISLGKIMKAIADFIAHKEDAVLHITTAERTNWNDANSKKHAHSNKSVIDGITQVLVDKWNSALTALPAHTHTKSQITDMPTKVSQFTNDAGYITQADVDASQSHTHSNKTVLDKITQSLLDTWNGKAGTSVATQAANGLMSAADKKKLDGVAAGANNYVHPSAHPASMITQDATHRFTSDTEKNGWNKFLFSAAITVPASGWSAEVPYTQTVSVSGLTSAMDVMLTLNITGSPTTDQVKVWKAALGMIDVGTTADGSVSFTCYSKKPAVDLPLYIKSV
;
A
#
# COMPACT_ATOMS: atom_id res chain seq x y z
N MET A 1 -45.14 -9.38 -63.85
CA MET A 1 -46.55 -9.31 -64.23
C MET A 1 -46.59 -9.04 -65.71
N GLU A 2 -46.95 -10.04 -66.52
CA GLU A 2 -47.25 -9.78 -67.92
C GLU A 2 -48.55 -8.99 -67.97
N ILE A 3 -48.52 -7.82 -68.60
CA ILE A 3 -49.69 -6.97 -68.73
C ILE A 3 -50.39 -7.38 -70.01
N SER A 4 -51.61 -7.88 -69.90
CA SER A 4 -52.44 -8.14 -71.08
C SER A 4 -52.73 -6.82 -71.80
N THR A 5 -52.43 -6.79 -73.10
CA THR A 5 -52.68 -5.65 -73.97
C THR A 5 -53.84 -5.97 -74.90
N TYR A 6 -54.82 -5.06 -74.99
CA TYR A 6 -55.98 -5.18 -75.84
C TYR A 6 -56.01 -4.03 -76.85
N THR A 7 -56.48 -4.29 -78.07
CA THR A 7 -56.86 -3.22 -79.00
C THR A 7 -58.02 -2.43 -78.39
N GLU A 8 -57.90 -1.11 -78.33
CA GLU A 8 -58.97 -0.26 -77.80
C GLU A 8 -60.24 -0.42 -78.64
N LYS A 9 -61.34 -0.83 -78.02
CA LYS A 9 -62.64 -0.98 -78.71
C LYS A 9 -63.35 0.38 -78.78
N LEU A 10 -63.82 0.76 -79.97
CA LEU A 10 -64.66 1.94 -80.22
C LEU A 10 -66.12 1.66 -79.85
N ASN A 11 -66.40 1.44 -78.56
CA ASN A 11 -67.77 1.23 -78.08
C ASN A 11 -68.42 2.56 -77.67
N LYS A 12 -68.86 3.36 -78.65
CA LYS A 12 -69.52 4.65 -78.39
C LYS A 12 -70.99 4.56 -78.79
N VAL A 13 -71.87 4.50 -77.78
CA VAL A 13 -73.32 4.35 -77.89
C VAL A 13 -74.01 5.65 -78.35
N ASP A 14 -73.30 6.52 -79.07
CA ASP A 14 -73.77 7.86 -79.44
C ASP A 14 -74.26 7.96 -80.89
N GLY A 15 -74.17 6.87 -81.67
CA GLY A 15 -74.63 6.81 -83.06
C GLY A 15 -73.80 7.69 -84.01
N ASN A 16 -72.60 8.11 -83.58
CA ASN A 16 -71.69 8.90 -84.39
C ASN A 16 -70.83 8.00 -85.28
N VAL A 17 -70.45 8.54 -86.44
CA VAL A 17 -69.51 7.90 -87.37
C VAL A 17 -68.10 8.41 -87.07
N TYR A 18 -67.15 7.49 -86.88
CA TYR A 18 -65.76 7.78 -86.57
C TYR A 18 -64.89 7.57 -87.79
N VAL A 19 -64.01 8.52 -88.07
CA VAL A 19 -62.95 8.36 -89.07
C VAL A 19 -61.73 7.78 -88.39
N ILE A 20 -61.32 6.59 -88.83
CA ILE A 20 -60.15 5.89 -88.34
C ILE A 20 -59.07 5.90 -89.42
N GLU A 21 -57.83 5.90 -88.98
CA GLU A 21 -56.65 5.62 -89.79
C GLU A 21 -55.82 4.57 -89.07
N GLU A 22 -55.71 3.39 -89.67
CA GLU A 22 -54.86 2.31 -89.19
C GLU A 22 -53.50 2.37 -89.88
N GLU A 23 -52.43 2.45 -89.09
CA GLU A 23 -51.07 2.25 -89.58
C GLU A 23 -50.77 0.75 -89.60
N ILE A 24 -50.56 0.20 -90.80
CA ILE A 24 -50.36 -1.22 -91.02
C ILE A 24 -48.97 -1.45 -91.58
N SER A 25 -48.18 -2.24 -90.85
CA SER A 25 -46.90 -2.76 -91.34
C SER A 25 -47.16 -4.02 -92.18
N LEU A 26 -46.66 -4.04 -93.42
CA LEU A 26 -46.74 -5.22 -94.29
C LEU A 26 -45.58 -6.18 -94.01
N ILE A 27 -45.85 -7.47 -94.11
CA ILE A 27 -44.84 -8.52 -94.05
C ILE A 27 -44.72 -9.09 -95.47
N ASP A 28 -43.53 -9.03 -96.06
CA ASP A 28 -43.25 -9.45 -97.44
C ASP A 28 -44.17 -8.81 -98.50
N GLY A 29 -44.56 -7.55 -98.28
CA GLY A 29 -45.42 -6.77 -99.18
C GLY A 29 -46.90 -7.16 -99.17
N VAL A 30 -47.33 -7.96 -98.19
CA VAL A 30 -48.72 -8.42 -98.02
C VAL A 30 -49.25 -8.07 -96.63
N TYR A 31 -50.50 -7.64 -96.57
CA TYR A 31 -51.30 -7.62 -95.35
C TYR A 31 -52.60 -8.39 -95.59
N ASP A 32 -52.93 -9.28 -94.65
CA ASP A 32 -54.08 -10.20 -94.74
C ASP A 32 -54.60 -10.48 -93.33
N ALA A 33 -55.36 -9.53 -92.78
CA ALA A 33 -55.93 -9.63 -91.45
C ALA A 33 -57.23 -8.79 -91.34
N PRO A 34 -58.04 -9.03 -90.30
CA PRO A 34 -59.14 -8.14 -89.97
C PRO A 34 -58.66 -6.69 -89.77
N LEU A 35 -59.50 -5.73 -90.12
CA LEU A 35 -59.33 -4.36 -89.65
C LEU A 35 -59.47 -4.32 -88.12
N ALA A 36 -58.81 -3.37 -87.48
CA ALA A 36 -58.78 -3.22 -86.03
C ALA A 36 -60.17 -2.95 -85.43
N HIS A 37 -61.08 -2.36 -86.21
CA HIS A 37 -62.45 -2.04 -85.81
C HIS A 37 -63.52 -2.69 -86.69
N ASP A 38 -64.71 -2.85 -86.12
CA ASP A 38 -65.89 -3.43 -86.76
C ASP A 38 -66.74 -2.36 -87.48
N ASN A 39 -67.86 -2.78 -88.09
CA ASN A 39 -68.86 -1.93 -88.76
C ASN A 39 -68.27 -0.91 -89.75
N VAL A 40 -67.20 -1.32 -90.43
CA VAL A 40 -66.49 -0.47 -91.39
C VAL A 40 -67.36 -0.16 -92.59
N ASN A 41 -67.58 1.13 -92.84
CA ASN A 41 -68.23 1.63 -94.03
C ASN A 41 -67.26 1.45 -95.22
N THR A 42 -67.48 0.39 -95.99
CA THR A 42 -66.61 0.03 -97.11
C THR A 42 -66.60 1.06 -98.23
N SER A 43 -67.59 1.97 -98.29
CA SER A 43 -67.65 3.03 -99.31
C SER A 43 -66.66 4.17 -99.03
N THR A 44 -66.20 4.32 -97.79
CA THR A 44 -65.24 5.35 -97.37
C THR A 44 -63.84 4.80 -97.14
N LEU A 45 -63.68 3.47 -97.23
CA LEU A 45 -62.38 2.82 -97.07
C LEU A 45 -61.43 3.22 -98.21
N ALA A 46 -60.25 3.70 -97.84
CA ALA A 46 -59.17 4.04 -98.75
C ALA A 46 -57.82 3.69 -98.15
N VAL A 47 -56.92 3.16 -98.99
CA VAL A 47 -55.57 2.75 -98.60
C VAL A 47 -54.55 3.67 -99.26
N TYR A 48 -53.62 4.19 -98.46
CA TYR A 48 -52.59 5.13 -98.89
C TYR A 48 -51.20 4.68 -98.44
N THR A 49 -50.17 5.04 -99.20
CA THR A 49 -48.77 4.78 -98.82
C THR A 49 -48.21 5.79 -97.80
N GLY A 50 -49.01 6.80 -97.39
CA GLY A 50 -48.65 7.80 -96.39
C GLY A 50 -49.84 8.17 -95.48
N PRO A 51 -49.56 8.74 -94.30
CA PRO A 51 -50.59 9.06 -93.31
C PRO A 51 -51.48 10.22 -93.75
N LYS A 52 -52.65 10.35 -93.14
CA LYS A 52 -53.64 11.41 -93.38
C LYS A 52 -54.02 11.56 -94.85
N LEU A 53 -54.26 10.42 -95.52
CA LEU A 53 -54.64 10.37 -96.93
C LEU A 53 -53.58 10.97 -97.89
N THR A 54 -52.29 10.86 -97.54
CA THR A 54 -51.18 11.34 -98.37
C THR A 54 -50.45 10.19 -99.09
N GLY A 55 -49.68 10.47 -100.14
CA GLY A 55 -48.99 9.44 -100.93
C GLY A 55 -49.87 8.80 -102.01
N ASP A 56 -49.43 7.64 -102.51
CA ASP A 56 -50.10 6.93 -103.59
C ASP A 56 -51.30 6.13 -103.05
N ARG A 57 -52.44 6.25 -103.75
CA ARG A 57 -53.65 5.51 -103.38
C ARG A 57 -53.61 4.10 -103.95
N ILE A 58 -53.66 3.10 -103.07
CA ILE A 58 -53.69 1.69 -103.45
C ILE A 58 -55.15 1.29 -103.74
N GLN A 59 -55.42 0.92 -104.98
CA GLN A 59 -56.75 0.48 -105.43
C GLN A 59 -56.87 -1.04 -105.53
N SER A 60 -55.75 -1.77 -105.46
CA SER A 60 -55.71 -3.23 -105.53
C SER A 60 -55.76 -3.84 -104.12
N TYR A 61 -56.96 -3.91 -103.56
CA TYR A 61 -57.23 -4.64 -102.33
C TYR A 61 -58.53 -5.42 -102.46
N VAL A 62 -58.63 -6.50 -101.68
CA VAL A 62 -59.81 -7.35 -101.60
C VAL A 62 -60.37 -7.23 -100.19
N LEU A 63 -61.65 -6.90 -100.10
CA LEU A 63 -62.39 -6.96 -98.84
C LEU A 63 -63.19 -8.26 -98.79
N SER A 64 -63.13 -8.93 -97.65
CA SER A 64 -63.95 -10.09 -97.36
C SER A 64 -64.69 -9.91 -96.03
N THR A 65 -65.87 -10.52 -95.93
CA THR A 65 -66.72 -10.46 -94.73
C THR A 65 -66.88 -11.88 -94.20
N PRO A 66 -66.40 -12.17 -92.98
CA PRO A 66 -66.62 -13.47 -92.35
C PRO A 66 -68.12 -13.77 -92.20
N SER A 67 -68.55 -14.99 -92.53
CA SER A 67 -69.98 -15.37 -92.51
C SER A 67 -70.60 -15.36 -91.11
N LEU A 68 -69.78 -15.58 -90.07
CA LEU A 68 -70.21 -15.64 -88.67
C LEU A 68 -70.02 -14.31 -87.91
N MET A 69 -69.31 -13.35 -88.50
CA MET A 69 -69.04 -12.02 -87.92
C MET A 69 -69.24 -10.95 -88.99
N PRO A 70 -70.49 -10.67 -89.41
CA PRO A 70 -70.80 -9.78 -90.54
C PRO A 70 -70.38 -8.32 -90.32
N TRP A 71 -70.20 -7.92 -89.05
CA TRP A 71 -69.68 -6.61 -88.66
C TRP A 71 -68.16 -6.47 -88.89
N LYS A 72 -67.41 -7.56 -89.05
CA LYS A 72 -65.96 -7.52 -89.32
C LYS A 72 -65.64 -7.42 -90.82
N LYS A 73 -64.53 -6.77 -91.13
CA LYS A 73 -63.96 -6.74 -92.48
C LYS A 73 -62.51 -7.20 -92.45
N VAL A 74 -62.19 -8.13 -93.34
CA VAL A 74 -60.81 -8.60 -93.58
C VAL A 74 -60.35 -8.00 -94.89
N ILE A 75 -59.24 -7.28 -94.83
CA ILE A 75 -58.62 -6.69 -96.02
C ILE A 75 -57.38 -7.49 -96.38
N ARG A 76 -57.29 -7.85 -97.67
CA ARG A 76 -56.07 -8.37 -98.26
C ARG A 76 -55.58 -7.37 -99.30
N LEU A 77 -54.37 -6.85 -99.10
CA LEU A 77 -53.78 -5.86 -99.99
C LEU A 77 -52.30 -6.15 -100.23
N TYR A 78 -51.81 -5.71 -101.39
CA TYR A 78 -50.43 -5.88 -101.83
C TYR A 78 -49.81 -4.51 -102.10
N ALA A 79 -48.65 -4.25 -101.53
CA ALA A 79 -47.96 -2.98 -101.67
C ALA A 79 -46.43 -3.17 -101.66
N ASP A 80 -45.71 -2.44 -102.51
CA ASP A 80 -44.23 -2.44 -102.54
C ASP A 80 -43.66 -1.35 -101.60
N VAL A 81 -44.31 -1.16 -100.45
CA VAL A 81 -43.90 -0.26 -99.37
C VAL A 81 -44.02 -0.99 -98.03
N PRO A 82 -43.21 -0.65 -97.02
CA PRO A 82 -43.22 -1.37 -95.74
C PRO A 82 -44.45 -1.05 -94.87
N THR A 83 -45.08 0.11 -95.06
CA THR A 83 -46.21 0.58 -94.26
C THR A 83 -47.27 1.19 -95.16
N VAL A 84 -48.53 0.91 -94.85
CA VAL A 84 -49.70 1.56 -95.47
C VAL A 84 -50.63 2.09 -94.39
N TYR A 85 -51.42 3.08 -94.78
CA TYR A 85 -52.42 3.72 -93.93
C TYR A 85 -53.80 3.43 -94.50
N ILE A 86 -54.61 2.70 -93.74
CA ILE A 86 -55.98 2.36 -94.12
C ILE A 86 -56.89 3.32 -93.39
N SER A 87 -57.53 4.23 -94.12
CA SER A 87 -58.53 5.12 -93.55
C SER A 87 -59.93 4.70 -93.92
N TYR A 88 -60.85 4.71 -92.96
CA TYR A 88 -62.24 4.36 -93.17
C TYR A 88 -63.14 4.99 -92.12
N GLU A 89 -64.44 5.03 -92.40
CA GLU A 89 -65.45 5.37 -91.41
C GLU A 89 -66.00 4.12 -90.75
N THR A 90 -66.26 4.17 -89.44
CA THR A 90 -66.92 3.10 -88.68
C THR A 90 -67.96 3.68 -87.73
N GLU A 91 -69.06 2.95 -87.52
CA GLU A 91 -70.07 3.25 -86.50
C GLU A 91 -69.66 2.75 -85.09
N GLY A 92 -68.50 2.10 -84.97
CA GLY A 92 -67.96 1.55 -83.72
C GLY A 92 -67.91 0.03 -83.69
N ASP A 93 -67.32 -0.50 -82.61
CA ASP A 93 -67.05 -1.93 -82.44
C ASP A 93 -68.21 -2.70 -81.84
N THR A 94 -68.35 -3.97 -82.25
CA THR A 94 -69.29 -4.90 -81.62
C THR A 94 -68.56 -5.65 -80.52
N VAL A 95 -69.11 -5.61 -79.30
CA VAL A 95 -68.57 -6.41 -78.17
C VAL A 95 -69.03 -7.85 -78.34
N GLU A 96 -68.06 -8.76 -78.50
CA GLU A 96 -68.33 -10.19 -78.66
C GLU A 96 -68.28 -10.91 -77.30
N ALA A 97 -68.98 -12.04 -77.20
CA ALA A 97 -68.89 -12.89 -76.01
C ALA A 97 -67.45 -13.35 -75.74
N GLU A 98 -66.64 -13.51 -76.80
CA GLU A 98 -65.22 -13.84 -76.69
C GLU A 98 -64.40 -12.72 -76.05
N ASP A 99 -64.66 -11.46 -76.40
CA ASP A 99 -63.98 -10.31 -75.80
C ASP A 99 -64.18 -10.28 -74.27
N VAL A 100 -65.42 -10.57 -73.82
CA VAL A 100 -65.78 -10.65 -72.40
C VAL A 100 -65.14 -11.85 -71.72
N ASN A 101 -65.09 -13.00 -72.39
CA ASN A 101 -64.45 -14.21 -71.87
C ASN A 101 -62.93 -14.03 -71.68
N LEU A 102 -62.26 -13.35 -72.61
CA LEU A 102 -60.83 -13.02 -72.50
C LEU A 102 -60.56 -12.10 -71.29
N LEU A 103 -61.36 -11.04 -71.14
CA LEU A 103 -61.28 -10.16 -69.97
C LEU A 103 -61.52 -10.93 -68.66
N GLN A 104 -62.52 -11.82 -68.64
CA GLN A 104 -62.82 -12.64 -67.46
C GLN A 104 -61.66 -13.57 -67.10
N GLN A 105 -61.03 -14.21 -68.08
CA GLN A 105 -59.84 -15.04 -67.85
C GLN A 105 -58.69 -14.23 -67.27
N ASP A 106 -58.48 -13.01 -67.76
CA ASP A 106 -57.38 -12.16 -67.30
C ASP A 106 -57.60 -11.60 -65.90
N ILE A 107 -58.85 -11.28 -65.56
CA ILE A 107 -59.24 -10.94 -64.18
C ILE A 107 -58.97 -12.13 -63.26
N ILE A 108 -59.32 -13.35 -63.67
CA ILE A 108 -59.05 -14.57 -62.89
C ILE A 108 -57.54 -14.76 -62.71
N ARG A 109 -56.76 -14.68 -63.78
CA ARG A 109 -55.28 -14.79 -63.72
C ARG A 109 -54.67 -13.74 -62.79
N THR A 110 -55.18 -12.50 -62.85
CA THR A 110 -54.73 -11.42 -61.97
C THR A 110 -55.07 -11.71 -60.52
N GLN A 111 -56.30 -12.19 -60.25
CA GLN A 111 -56.72 -12.55 -58.90
C GLN A 111 -55.91 -13.71 -58.33
N GLU A 112 -55.64 -14.74 -59.13
CA GLU A 112 -54.77 -15.86 -58.76
C GLU A 112 -53.35 -15.38 -58.44
N GLY A 113 -52.80 -14.46 -59.25
CA GLY A 113 -51.50 -13.86 -59.01
C GLY A 113 -51.45 -13.02 -57.73
N VAL A 114 -52.50 -12.25 -57.45
CA VAL A 114 -52.63 -11.47 -56.20
C VAL A 114 -52.74 -12.38 -54.99
N ASN A 115 -53.57 -13.43 -55.03
CA ASN A 115 -53.71 -14.38 -53.93
C ASN A 115 -52.40 -15.12 -53.65
N ALA A 116 -51.67 -15.54 -54.69
CA ALA A 116 -50.38 -16.18 -54.52
C ALA A 116 -49.34 -15.24 -53.88
N GLU A 117 -49.40 -13.95 -54.21
CA GLU A 117 -48.55 -12.93 -53.60
C GLU A 117 -48.92 -12.65 -52.14
N GLU A 118 -50.22 -12.62 -51.82
CA GLU A 118 -50.73 -12.54 -50.44
C GLU A 118 -50.23 -13.71 -49.61
N ASP A 119 -50.42 -14.95 -50.07
CA ASP A 119 -49.95 -16.16 -49.39
C ASP A 119 -48.43 -16.13 -49.16
N ARG A 120 -47.66 -15.71 -50.18
CA ARG A 120 -46.20 -15.58 -50.10
C ARG A 120 -45.80 -14.53 -49.06
N ALA A 121 -46.47 -13.38 -49.04
CA ALA A 121 -46.19 -12.29 -48.13
C ALA A 121 -46.52 -12.67 -46.68
N GLU A 122 -47.69 -13.28 -46.44
CA GLU A 122 -48.09 -13.75 -45.11
C GLU A 122 -47.12 -14.81 -44.57
N ALA A 123 -46.69 -15.75 -45.41
CA ALA A 123 -45.74 -16.78 -45.02
C ALA A 123 -44.38 -16.19 -44.61
N GLU A 124 -43.86 -15.24 -45.39
CA GLU A 124 -42.59 -14.56 -45.09
C GLU A 124 -42.71 -13.67 -43.84
N GLU A 125 -43.79 -12.92 -43.68
CA GLU A 125 -44.03 -12.10 -42.48
C GLU A 125 -44.13 -12.97 -41.21
N SER A 126 -44.81 -14.11 -41.29
CA SER A 126 -44.91 -15.06 -40.19
C SER A 126 -43.54 -15.65 -39.84
N PHE A 127 -42.72 -16.01 -40.84
CA PHE A 127 -41.36 -16.49 -40.64
C PHE A 127 -40.48 -15.43 -39.98
N LEU A 128 -40.45 -14.19 -40.52
CA LEU A 128 -39.68 -13.08 -39.98
C LEU A 128 -40.09 -12.75 -38.55
N LYS A 129 -41.38 -12.78 -38.24
CA LYS A 129 -41.89 -12.59 -36.88
C LYS A 129 -41.37 -13.66 -35.91
N GLY A 130 -41.28 -14.91 -36.37
CA GLY A 130 -40.68 -16.01 -35.61
C GLY A 130 -39.18 -15.81 -35.36
N GLU A 131 -38.41 -15.42 -36.38
CA GLU A 131 -36.97 -15.17 -36.25
C GLU A 131 -36.68 -13.97 -35.34
N ILE A 132 -37.46 -12.89 -35.44
CA ILE A 132 -37.36 -11.73 -34.54
C ILE A 132 -37.64 -12.14 -33.09
N ALA A 133 -38.63 -13.01 -32.84
CA ALA A 133 -38.93 -13.49 -31.50
C ALA A 133 -37.78 -14.35 -30.92
N LYS A 134 -37.17 -15.23 -31.73
CA LYS A 134 -35.99 -16.00 -31.33
C LYS A 134 -34.80 -15.10 -31.03
N GLU A 135 -34.54 -14.11 -31.88
CA GLU A 135 -33.45 -13.16 -31.69
C GLU A 135 -33.67 -12.31 -30.44
N THR A 136 -34.89 -11.86 -30.19
CA THR A 136 -35.27 -11.15 -28.95
C THR A 136 -35.00 -12.01 -27.73
N ALA A 137 -35.42 -13.28 -27.74
CA ALA A 137 -35.18 -14.20 -26.63
C ALA A 137 -33.66 -14.44 -26.39
N ARG A 138 -32.88 -14.61 -27.46
CA ARG A 138 -31.42 -14.76 -27.39
C ARG A 138 -30.77 -13.52 -26.79
N ALA A 139 -31.14 -12.34 -27.27
CA ALA A 139 -30.62 -11.06 -26.79
C ALA A 139 -30.94 -10.85 -25.31
N THR A 140 -32.20 -11.03 -24.90
CA THR A 140 -32.61 -10.90 -23.49
C THR A 140 -31.88 -11.89 -22.58
N ALA A 141 -31.65 -13.14 -23.02
CA ALA A 141 -30.89 -14.13 -22.25
C ALA A 141 -29.41 -13.75 -22.10
N ALA A 142 -28.79 -13.23 -23.16
CA ALA A 142 -27.42 -12.74 -23.14
C ALA A 142 -27.26 -11.51 -22.23
N GLU A 143 -28.18 -10.53 -22.34
CA GLU A 143 -28.23 -9.34 -21.49
C GLU A 143 -28.44 -9.70 -20.02
N LYS A 144 -29.32 -10.66 -19.73
CA LYS A 144 -29.49 -11.17 -18.38
C LYS A 144 -28.21 -11.80 -17.85
N THR A 145 -27.52 -12.61 -18.65
CA THR A 145 -26.24 -13.24 -18.26
C THR A 145 -25.17 -12.19 -17.96
N LEU A 146 -25.05 -11.16 -18.80
CA LEU A 146 -24.15 -10.02 -18.58
C LEU A 146 -24.49 -9.28 -17.29
N THR A 147 -25.78 -9.05 -17.02
CA THR A 147 -26.25 -8.36 -15.80
C THR A 147 -25.98 -9.18 -14.55
N ASP A 148 -26.24 -10.49 -14.58
CA ASP A 148 -25.97 -11.40 -13.47
C ASP A 148 -24.47 -11.45 -13.17
N ASN A 149 -23.62 -11.58 -14.20
CA ASN A 149 -22.17 -11.60 -14.06
C ASN A 149 -21.63 -10.27 -13.50
N LEU A 150 -22.12 -9.14 -14.01
CA LEU A 150 -21.72 -7.82 -13.50
C LEU A 150 -22.14 -7.64 -12.04
N THR A 151 -23.32 -8.12 -11.65
CA THR A 151 -23.80 -8.05 -10.26
C THR A 151 -22.95 -8.93 -9.34
N ALA A 152 -22.57 -10.12 -9.78
CA ALA A 152 -21.67 -11.01 -9.04
C ALA A 152 -20.28 -10.36 -8.86
N GLU A 153 -19.74 -9.76 -9.93
CA GLU A 153 -18.44 -9.10 -9.89
C GLU A 153 -18.45 -7.85 -8.99
N VAL A 154 -19.51 -7.04 -9.03
CA VAL A 154 -19.71 -5.91 -8.11
C VAL A 154 -19.75 -6.39 -6.65
N THR A 155 -20.43 -7.50 -6.38
CA THR A 155 -20.52 -8.08 -5.03
C THR A 155 -19.16 -8.58 -4.57
N ARG A 156 -18.43 -9.29 -5.43
CA ARG A 156 -17.07 -9.78 -5.17
C ARG A 156 -16.10 -8.62 -4.89
N ALA A 157 -16.14 -7.58 -5.72
CA ALA A 157 -15.30 -6.39 -5.58
C ALA A 157 -15.57 -5.67 -4.25
N LYS A 158 -16.84 -5.40 -3.91
CA LYS A 158 -17.23 -4.80 -2.62
C LYS A 158 -16.76 -5.62 -1.42
N GLY A 159 -16.86 -6.95 -1.49
CA GLY A 159 -16.36 -7.84 -0.44
C GLY A 159 -14.84 -7.76 -0.26
N ALA A 160 -14.10 -7.73 -1.37
CA ALA A 160 -12.64 -7.58 -1.35
C ALA A 160 -12.20 -6.20 -0.82
N GLU A 161 -12.85 -5.12 -1.27
CA GLU A 161 -12.62 -3.75 -0.79
C GLU A 161 -12.90 -3.61 0.70
N LYS A 162 -14.00 -4.21 1.18
CA LYS A 162 -14.30 -4.23 2.61
C LYS A 162 -13.21 -4.97 3.40
N THR A 163 -12.76 -6.12 2.92
CA THR A 163 -11.68 -6.90 3.57
C THR A 163 -10.38 -6.11 3.64
N LEU A 164 -10.00 -5.44 2.55
CA LEU A 164 -8.81 -4.58 2.52
C LEU A 164 -8.94 -3.40 3.49
N THR A 165 -10.12 -2.80 3.57
CA THR A 165 -10.41 -1.69 4.49
C THR A 165 -10.32 -2.15 5.94
N ASP A 166 -10.94 -3.28 6.28
CA ASP A 166 -10.90 -3.85 7.63
C ASP A 166 -9.46 -4.19 8.04
N ASN A 167 -8.68 -4.81 7.14
CA ASN A 167 -7.27 -5.13 7.37
C ASN A 167 -6.42 -3.88 7.57
N LEU A 168 -6.63 -2.83 6.78
CA LEU A 168 -5.91 -1.57 6.92
C LEU A 168 -6.23 -0.89 8.25
N VAL A 169 -7.50 -0.90 8.68
CA VAL A 169 -7.91 -0.35 9.98
C VAL A 169 -7.27 -1.14 11.13
N ALA A 170 -7.24 -2.47 11.05
CA ALA A 170 -6.58 -3.32 12.03
C ALA A 170 -5.07 -3.03 12.10
N GLU A 171 -4.42 -2.89 10.95
CA GLU A 171 -2.98 -2.59 10.87
C GLU A 171 -2.66 -1.19 11.41
N VAL A 172 -3.46 -0.17 11.10
CA VAL A 172 -3.33 1.18 11.68
C VAL A 172 -3.46 1.13 13.20
N THR A 173 -4.39 0.33 13.71
CA THR A 173 -4.59 0.18 15.16
C THR A 173 -3.39 -0.49 15.82
N ARG A 174 -2.89 -1.59 15.21
CA ARG A 174 -1.70 -2.30 15.66
C ARG A 174 -0.46 -1.40 15.66
N ALA A 175 -0.26 -0.64 14.59
CA ALA A 175 0.87 0.29 14.44
C ALA A 175 0.84 1.39 15.51
N LYS A 176 -0.31 2.05 15.72
CA LYS A 176 -0.48 3.06 16.77
C LYS A 176 -0.18 2.52 18.17
N ALA A 177 -0.63 1.30 18.46
CA ALA A 177 -0.35 0.66 19.75
C ALA A 177 1.15 0.40 19.93
N ALA A 178 1.82 -0.14 18.92
CA ALA A 178 3.27 -0.39 18.95
C ALA A 178 4.08 0.91 19.07
N GLU A 179 3.71 1.95 18.33
CA GLU A 179 4.33 3.27 18.42
C GLU A 179 4.16 3.89 19.81
N LYS A 180 2.98 3.75 20.42
CA LYS A 180 2.72 4.19 21.79
C LYS A 180 3.60 3.44 22.80
N THR A 181 3.72 2.12 22.69
CA THR A 181 4.59 1.31 23.56
C THR A 181 6.07 1.72 23.42
N ASN A 182 6.54 1.97 22.20
CA ASN A 182 7.90 2.45 21.97
C ASN A 182 8.12 3.84 22.57
N SER A 183 7.16 4.75 22.39
CA SER A 183 7.21 6.11 22.96
C SER A 183 7.25 6.08 24.50
N ASP A 184 6.43 5.23 25.12
CA ASP A 184 6.42 5.04 26.57
C ASP A 184 7.74 4.46 27.08
N SER A 185 8.29 3.47 26.37
CA SER A 185 9.57 2.83 26.72
C SER A 185 10.74 3.80 26.65
N VAL A 186 10.80 4.63 25.61
CA VAL A 186 11.82 5.68 25.47
C VAL A 186 11.67 6.72 26.58
N SER A 187 10.44 7.13 26.91
CA SER A 187 10.17 8.10 27.98
C SER A 187 10.58 7.57 29.36
N ALA A 188 10.33 6.29 29.62
CA ALA A 188 10.78 5.61 30.84
C ALA A 188 12.31 5.55 30.90
N GLU A 189 12.98 5.20 29.80
CA GLU A 189 14.44 5.13 29.73
C GLU A 189 15.10 6.49 29.93
N VAL A 190 14.56 7.55 29.32
CA VAL A 190 14.99 8.93 29.55
C VAL A 190 14.86 9.31 31.03
N SER A 191 13.78 8.91 31.68
CA SER A 191 13.56 9.19 33.11
C SER A 191 14.57 8.44 33.99
N ARG A 192 14.81 7.16 33.69
CA ARG A 192 15.81 6.32 34.36
C ARG A 192 17.23 6.90 34.21
N ALA A 193 17.59 7.31 33.00
CA ALA A 193 18.89 7.90 32.70
C ALA A 193 19.12 9.19 33.49
N LYS A 194 18.16 10.13 33.45
CA LYS A 194 18.22 11.38 34.22
C LYS A 194 18.35 11.15 35.73
N ALA A 195 17.62 10.17 36.28
CA ALA A 195 17.72 9.83 37.69
C ALA A 195 19.13 9.33 38.04
N LYS A 196 19.72 8.48 37.19
CA LYS A 196 21.07 7.96 37.42
C LYS A 196 22.15 9.02 37.24
N GLU A 197 21.99 9.91 36.28
CA GLU A 197 22.88 11.07 36.09
C GLU A 197 22.84 12.00 37.31
N ALA A 198 21.66 12.28 37.87
CA ALA A 198 21.51 13.07 39.09
C ALA A 198 22.18 12.41 40.31
N GLU A 199 22.04 11.08 40.46
CA GLU A 199 22.71 10.32 41.51
C GLU A 199 24.24 10.38 41.37
N LEU A 200 24.76 10.16 40.16
CA LEU A 200 26.19 10.26 39.88
C LEU A 200 26.73 11.66 40.16
N GLN A 201 25.99 12.70 39.77
CA GLN A 201 26.34 14.08 40.04
C GLN A 201 26.36 14.39 41.55
N GLY A 202 25.39 13.85 42.31
CA GLY A 202 25.37 13.93 43.76
C GLY A 202 26.59 13.26 44.40
N ASN A 203 26.92 12.03 43.97
CA ASN A 203 28.08 11.28 44.47
C ASN A 203 29.40 12.02 44.18
N ILE A 204 29.56 12.55 42.97
CA ILE A 204 30.74 13.36 42.61
C ILE A 204 30.82 14.62 43.48
N THR A 205 29.70 15.29 43.73
CA THR A 205 29.66 16.51 44.55
C THR A 205 30.01 16.22 46.02
N ALA A 206 29.54 15.09 46.56
CA ALA A 206 29.88 14.62 47.90
C ALA A 206 31.36 14.26 48.02
N GLU A 207 31.91 13.56 47.01
CA GLU A 207 33.33 13.22 46.93
C GLU A 207 34.22 14.47 46.89
N VAL A 208 33.87 15.45 46.04
CA VAL A 208 34.58 16.74 45.97
C VAL A 208 34.57 17.44 47.33
N SER A 209 33.42 17.43 48.02
CA SER A 209 33.29 18.03 49.36
C SER A 209 34.16 17.31 50.40
N ARG A 210 34.16 15.98 50.40
CA ARG A 210 35.00 15.16 51.30
C ARG A 210 36.49 15.42 51.05
N ALA A 211 36.92 15.42 49.80
CA ALA A 211 38.31 15.68 49.41
C ALA A 211 38.75 17.09 49.86
N THR A 212 37.92 18.10 49.58
CA THR A 212 38.18 19.49 49.98
C THR A 212 38.30 19.62 51.51
N ALA A 213 37.43 18.96 52.28
CA ALA A 213 37.49 18.98 53.73
C ALA A 213 38.79 18.34 54.25
N ALA A 214 39.17 17.16 53.74
CA ALA A 214 40.41 16.49 54.10
C ALA A 214 41.64 17.35 53.76
N GLU A 215 41.66 18.00 52.59
CA GLU A 215 42.73 18.92 52.19
C GLU A 215 42.82 20.14 53.13
N ASN A 216 41.69 20.69 53.57
CA ASN A 216 41.64 21.79 54.53
C ASN A 216 42.13 21.38 55.92
N ASP A 217 41.76 20.19 56.40
CA ASP A 217 42.24 19.65 57.68
C ASP A 217 43.76 19.46 57.68
N ILE A 218 44.31 18.92 56.58
CA ILE A 218 45.75 18.80 56.38
C ILE A 218 46.40 20.20 56.40
N ARG A 219 45.83 21.17 55.67
CA ARG A 219 46.33 22.54 55.63
C ARG A 219 46.30 23.22 57.00
N SER A 220 45.24 23.01 57.77
CA SER A 220 45.09 23.50 59.14
C SER A 220 46.15 22.90 60.05
N THR A 221 46.31 21.57 60.01
CA THR A 221 47.34 20.85 60.78
C THR A 221 48.75 21.36 60.50
N ILE A 222 49.07 21.59 59.23
CA ILE A 222 50.36 22.19 58.82
C ILE A 222 50.50 23.59 59.42
N SER A 223 49.46 24.41 59.32
CA SER A 223 49.46 25.79 59.79
C SER A 223 49.60 25.89 61.32
N THR A 224 48.93 25.02 62.07
CA THR A 224 49.02 24.95 63.54
C THR A 224 50.39 24.50 64.03
N ASN A 225 51.02 23.55 63.33
CA ASN A 225 52.34 23.06 63.73
C ASN A 225 53.49 23.96 63.25
N LYS A 226 53.25 24.78 62.23
CA LYS A 226 54.27 25.66 61.65
C LYS A 226 55.01 26.53 62.69
N PRO A 227 54.36 27.20 63.66
CA PRO A 227 55.07 27.98 64.68
C PRO A 227 55.92 27.15 65.65
N ASN A 228 55.63 25.86 65.83
CA ASN A 228 56.46 24.96 66.63
C ASN A 228 57.65 24.44 65.82
N TRP A 229 57.50 24.35 64.50
CA TRP A 229 58.56 23.98 63.56
C TRP A 229 59.47 25.17 63.18
N ASP A 230 58.96 26.40 63.28
CA ASP A 230 59.74 27.61 63.07
C ASP A 230 60.55 27.93 64.34
N ASP A 231 61.86 28.19 64.18
CA ASP A 231 62.75 28.47 65.31
C ASP A 231 62.28 29.72 66.09
N LYS A 232 62.18 29.59 67.43
CA LYS A 232 61.67 30.63 68.34
C LYS A 232 62.49 31.93 68.32
N TYR A 233 63.75 31.86 67.91
CA TYR A 233 64.62 33.01 67.72
C TYR A 233 65.18 32.94 66.32
N THR A 234 65.16 34.08 65.62
CA THR A 234 65.91 34.18 64.37
C THR A 234 67.40 34.00 64.69
N ARG A 235 68.16 33.42 63.76
CA ARG A 235 69.61 33.23 63.91
C ARG A 235 70.30 34.53 64.34
N ASN A 236 69.85 35.66 63.77
CA ASN A 236 70.35 36.99 64.10
C ASN A 236 70.11 37.39 65.56
N GLU A 237 68.96 37.02 66.15
CA GLU A 237 68.68 37.28 67.58
C GLU A 237 69.49 36.38 68.51
N VAL A 238 69.74 35.14 68.11
CA VAL A 238 70.63 34.23 68.87
C VAL A 238 72.05 34.77 68.86
N ASP A 239 72.55 35.13 67.68
CA ASP A 239 73.90 35.66 67.49
C ASP A 239 74.09 37.00 68.24
N ASN A 240 73.08 37.87 68.21
CA ASN A 240 73.11 39.14 68.96
C ASN A 240 73.07 38.93 70.48
N LYS A 241 72.31 37.95 70.98
CA LYS A 241 72.29 37.61 72.42
C LYS A 241 73.60 37.00 72.87
N PHE A 242 74.22 36.16 72.03
CA PHE A 242 75.54 35.59 72.31
C PHE A 242 76.63 36.68 72.32
N SER A 243 76.60 37.57 71.33
CA SER A 243 77.56 38.69 71.22
C SER A 243 77.43 39.69 72.38
N ALA A 244 76.21 39.96 72.85
CA ALA A 244 75.98 40.83 74.01
C ALA A 244 76.50 40.21 75.32
N LEU A 245 76.48 38.88 75.44
CA LEU A 245 77.03 38.16 76.59
C LEU A 245 78.57 38.15 76.57
N GLU A 246 79.16 38.07 75.38
CA GLU A 246 80.61 38.00 75.17
C GLU A 246 81.30 39.36 75.36
N THR A 247 80.60 40.47 75.14
CA THR A 247 81.15 41.85 75.23
C THR A 247 81.00 42.52 76.60
N ALA A 248 80.35 41.87 77.57
CA ALA A 248 80.27 42.34 78.95
C ALA A 248 81.60 42.09 79.70
N ILE A 249 82.63 42.89 79.39
CA ILE A 249 83.94 42.84 80.06
C ILE A 249 83.93 43.78 81.28
N ASP A 250 84.16 43.25 82.47
CA ASP A 250 84.23 44.00 83.73
C ASP A 250 85.64 44.55 83.98
N TRP A 251 85.84 45.83 83.65
CA TRP A 251 87.12 46.52 83.80
C TRP A 251 87.32 47.05 85.22
N LYS A 252 88.47 46.75 85.84
CA LYS A 252 88.89 47.40 87.10
C LYS A 252 90.01 48.41 86.87
N GLU A 253 90.24 49.25 87.86
CA GLU A 253 91.25 50.30 87.79
C GLU A 253 92.66 49.72 87.55
N ALA A 254 93.44 50.46 86.76
CA ALA A 254 94.79 50.03 86.39
C ALA A 254 95.77 50.10 87.56
N VAL A 255 96.57 49.05 87.74
CA VAL A 255 97.61 48.97 88.77
C VAL A 255 98.99 49.34 88.20
N ALA A 256 99.94 49.70 89.07
CA ALA A 256 101.25 50.16 88.62
C ALA A 256 102.13 49.01 88.10
N THR A 257 102.20 47.89 88.83
CA THR A 257 103.01 46.72 88.49
C THR A 257 102.21 45.41 88.57
N PHE A 258 102.68 44.33 87.96
CA PHE A 258 101.95 43.05 87.97
C PHE A 258 101.76 42.49 89.40
N ALA A 259 102.73 42.70 90.28
CA ALA A 259 102.64 42.30 91.68
C ALA A 259 101.50 43.02 92.43
N ASP A 260 101.15 44.24 92.00
CA ASP A 260 100.07 45.02 92.60
C ASP A 260 98.68 44.46 92.30
N LEU A 261 98.53 43.55 91.31
CA LEU A 261 97.24 42.89 91.06
C LEU A 261 96.79 42.03 92.24
N ALA A 262 97.71 41.30 92.86
CA ALA A 262 97.41 40.39 93.97
C ALA A 262 97.13 41.14 95.29
N THR A 263 97.63 42.37 95.43
CA THR A 263 97.42 43.21 96.63
C THR A 263 96.23 44.14 96.48
N THR A 264 96.02 44.73 95.30
CA THR A 264 94.88 45.62 95.00
C THR A 264 93.58 44.83 94.83
N TYR A 265 93.65 43.65 94.21
CA TYR A 265 92.53 42.74 94.00
C TYR A 265 92.83 41.37 94.62
N PRO A 266 92.77 41.23 95.96
CA PRO A 266 93.14 39.99 96.66
C PRO A 266 92.11 38.86 96.49
N GLN A 267 90.88 39.19 96.08
CA GLN A 267 89.82 38.24 95.74
C GLN A 267 89.14 38.67 94.43
N PRO A 268 89.77 38.44 93.28
CA PRO A 268 89.20 38.83 92.00
C PRO A 268 88.13 37.83 91.53
N ASP A 269 87.01 38.34 91.00
CA ASP A 269 86.00 37.51 90.36
C ASP A 269 86.41 37.17 88.92
N ASP A 270 85.95 36.00 88.44
CA ASP A 270 86.24 35.53 87.09
C ASP A 270 85.81 36.57 86.03
N GLY A 271 86.69 36.83 85.07
CA GLY A 271 86.45 37.77 83.99
C GLY A 271 86.87 39.22 84.24
N TRP A 272 87.29 39.60 85.46
CA TRP A 272 87.82 40.94 85.73
C TRP A 272 89.05 41.26 84.87
N THR A 273 89.10 42.47 84.30
CA THR A 273 90.16 42.87 83.37
C THR A 273 90.85 44.15 83.87
N VAL A 274 92.18 44.13 83.94
CA VAL A 274 93.00 45.20 84.55
C VAL A 274 94.22 45.49 83.70
N ASN A 275 94.52 46.76 83.49
CA ASN A 275 95.78 47.19 82.86
C ASN A 275 96.89 47.37 83.91
N VAL A 276 98.09 46.90 83.57
CA VAL A 276 99.29 47.09 84.38
C VAL A 276 100.21 48.09 83.68
N LYS A 277 100.48 49.21 84.34
CA LYS A 277 101.09 50.41 83.70
C LYS A 277 102.59 50.28 83.40
N ASP A 278 103.34 49.48 84.15
CA ASP A 278 104.79 49.34 83.95
C ASP A 278 105.16 48.53 82.70
N THR A 279 104.29 47.60 82.33
CA THR A 279 104.46 46.63 81.24
C THR A 279 103.57 46.94 80.04
N ASP A 280 102.61 47.86 80.20
CA ASP A 280 101.54 48.13 79.22
C ASP A 280 100.74 46.86 78.83
N TYR A 281 100.71 45.88 79.73
CA TYR A 281 100.00 44.63 79.54
C TYR A 281 98.63 44.69 80.21
N THR A 282 97.61 44.30 79.45
CA THR A 282 96.30 43.99 80.00
C THR A 282 96.30 42.57 80.55
N TYR A 283 95.79 42.39 81.77
CA TYR A 283 95.59 41.08 82.40
C TYR A 283 94.11 40.84 82.66
N ARG A 284 93.64 39.60 82.47
CA ARG A 284 92.28 39.17 82.82
C ARG A 284 92.33 38.03 83.83
N TRP A 285 91.52 38.12 84.88
CA TRP A 285 91.37 37.04 85.86
C TRP A 285 90.55 35.91 85.24
N SER A 286 91.07 34.70 85.31
CA SER A 286 90.51 33.47 84.72
C SER A 286 89.75 32.60 85.74
N GLY A 287 89.43 33.16 86.91
CA GLY A 287 88.90 32.43 88.06
C GLY A 287 89.98 31.79 88.94
N THR A 288 91.21 31.64 88.43
CA THR A 288 92.34 31.05 89.18
C THR A 288 93.65 31.82 89.10
N ALA A 289 93.88 32.59 88.03
CA ALA A 289 95.09 33.42 87.86
C ALA A 289 94.83 34.65 86.95
N TRP A 290 95.66 35.69 87.12
CA TRP A 290 95.72 36.85 86.22
C TRP A 290 96.54 36.50 84.97
N ILE A 291 95.92 36.50 83.80
CA ILE A 291 96.55 36.09 82.52
C ILE A 291 96.76 37.32 81.64
N ALA A 292 98.00 37.51 81.14
CA ALA A 292 98.33 38.59 80.21
C ALA A 292 97.67 38.35 78.84
N ILE A 293 96.96 39.35 78.31
CA ILE A 293 96.22 39.24 77.04
C ILE A 293 96.69 40.22 75.96
N SER A 294 97.74 41.03 76.20
CA SER A 294 98.27 41.95 75.20
C SER A 294 99.80 42.15 75.26
N ALA A 295 100.55 41.42 74.42
CA ALA A 295 101.97 41.68 74.11
C ALA A 295 102.25 41.39 72.62
N ASN A 296 102.65 42.39 71.82
CA ASN A 296 102.95 42.28 70.37
C ASN A 296 104.34 41.64 70.15
N ALA A 297 104.63 40.66 69.28
CA ALA A 297 103.88 39.95 68.24
C ALA A 297 104.39 38.48 68.11
N ILE A 298 103.51 37.50 67.82
CA ILE A 298 103.81 36.05 67.80
C ILE A 298 103.76 35.45 66.35
N PRO A 299 104.63 34.50 65.95
CA PRO A 299 104.62 33.83 64.61
C PRO A 299 103.41 32.92 64.36
N LYS A 300 103.09 32.53 63.11
CA LYS A 300 101.96 31.62 62.76
C LYS A 300 102.09 30.20 63.35
N ALA A 301 101.00 29.65 63.88
CA ALA A 301 100.95 28.32 64.52
C ALA A 301 100.90 27.14 63.54
N THR A 302 101.43 25.98 63.95
CA THR A 302 101.36 24.69 63.23
C THR A 302 100.81 23.59 64.15
N GLN A 303 100.42 22.42 63.62
CA GLN A 303 99.85 21.32 64.43
C GLN A 303 100.82 20.77 65.49
N SER A 304 102.11 21.04 65.35
CA SER A 304 103.15 20.51 66.25
C SER A 304 103.81 21.60 67.10
N VAL A 305 103.57 22.88 66.79
CA VAL A 305 104.27 24.03 67.38
C VAL A 305 103.32 25.21 67.55
N ASP A 306 103.31 25.77 68.76
CA ASP A 306 102.53 26.95 69.12
C ASP A 306 102.98 28.20 68.34
N GLY A 307 102.01 29.03 67.94
CA GLY A 307 102.25 30.32 67.30
C GLY A 307 101.15 31.32 67.66
N LEU A 308 100.56 32.03 66.68
CA LEU A 308 99.44 33.00 66.85
C LEU A 308 98.20 32.39 67.54
N LEU A 309 98.17 31.07 67.67
CA LEU A 309 97.24 30.26 68.46
C LEU A 309 97.99 28.99 68.91
N SER A 310 97.53 28.30 69.96
CA SER A 310 98.23 27.09 70.45
C SER A 310 98.18 25.96 69.42
N LYS A 311 99.12 25.01 69.44
CA LYS A 311 99.07 23.84 68.56
C LYS A 311 97.81 23.01 68.83
N GLU A 312 97.32 22.99 70.07
CA GLU A 312 96.03 22.41 70.44
C GLU A 312 94.87 23.15 69.76
N ASP A 313 94.86 24.49 69.74
CA ASP A 313 93.86 25.29 69.03
C ASP A 313 94.02 25.21 67.50
N LYS A 314 95.23 25.01 66.97
CA LYS A 314 95.46 24.82 65.53
C LYS A 314 94.91 23.47 65.10
N THR A 315 95.10 22.47 65.94
CA THR A 315 94.53 21.14 65.77
C THR A 315 93.01 21.20 65.90
N ALA A 316 92.47 21.95 66.86
CA ALA A 316 91.03 22.17 67.01
C ALA A 316 90.44 23.00 65.85
N TYR A 317 91.17 23.97 65.30
CA TYR A 317 90.74 24.76 64.14
C TYR A 317 90.74 23.93 62.85
N ASP A 318 91.79 23.12 62.63
CA ASP A 318 91.84 22.20 61.48
C ASP A 318 90.76 21.11 61.59
N ASP A 319 90.51 20.60 62.81
CA ASP A 319 89.41 19.67 63.10
C ASP A 319 88.03 20.33 62.92
N THR A 320 87.85 21.58 63.33
CA THR A 320 86.61 22.35 63.12
C THR A 320 86.38 22.69 61.64
N ASN A 321 87.44 22.98 60.90
CA ASN A 321 87.35 23.27 59.46
C ASN A 321 87.09 22.00 58.63
N ALA A 322 87.62 20.84 59.05
CA ALA A 322 87.25 19.53 58.52
C ALA A 322 85.82 19.10 58.93
N LYS A 323 85.30 19.63 60.05
CA LYS A 323 83.92 19.46 60.53
C LYS A 323 82.95 20.58 60.11
N LYS A 324 83.33 21.45 59.16
CA LYS A 324 82.37 22.37 58.53
C LYS A 324 81.25 21.54 57.92
N HIS A 325 80.06 21.68 58.48
CA HIS A 325 78.93 20.87 58.08
C HIS A 325 78.46 21.29 56.68
N THR A 326 78.45 20.33 55.77
CA THR A 326 77.54 20.39 54.62
C THR A 326 76.16 20.01 55.13
N HIS A 327 75.18 20.90 54.92
CA HIS A 327 73.81 20.61 55.29
C HIS A 327 73.26 19.53 54.36
N SER A 328 72.83 18.39 54.92
CA SER A 328 72.21 17.28 54.17
C SER A 328 70.96 17.70 53.39
N ASN A 329 70.32 18.78 53.84
CA ASN A 329 69.13 19.41 53.26
C ASN A 329 69.43 20.68 52.45
N LYS A 330 70.70 20.99 52.09
CA LYS A 330 71.02 22.15 51.25
C LYS A 330 70.27 22.14 49.91
N SER A 331 70.20 20.98 49.24
CA SER A 331 69.39 20.82 48.03
C SER A 331 67.90 21.08 48.30
N THR A 332 67.41 20.73 49.48
CA THR A 332 66.01 20.94 49.90
C THR A 332 65.72 22.41 50.18
N LEU A 333 66.64 23.15 50.80
CA LEU A 333 66.52 24.59 51.08
C LEU A 333 66.60 25.44 49.81
N ASP A 334 67.51 25.10 48.89
CA ASP A 334 67.61 25.75 47.59
C ASP A 334 66.31 25.51 46.77
N LYS A 335 65.77 24.27 46.80
CA LYS A 335 64.45 23.93 46.21
C LYS A 335 63.28 24.62 46.89
N LEU A 336 63.31 24.81 48.21
CA LEU A 336 62.26 25.53 48.95
C LEU A 336 62.21 26.99 48.52
N THR A 337 63.37 27.61 48.31
CA THR A 337 63.48 29.01 47.89
C THR A 337 63.00 29.21 46.45
N GLU A 338 63.37 28.31 45.52
CA GLU A 338 62.82 28.27 44.16
C GLU A 338 61.31 28.01 44.14
N ALA A 339 60.81 27.08 44.97
CA ALA A 339 59.39 26.77 45.07
C ALA A 339 58.59 27.92 45.68
N LEU A 340 59.14 28.65 46.66
CA LEU A 340 58.51 29.84 47.23
C LEU A 340 58.49 31.00 46.23
N LEU A 341 59.56 31.22 45.46
CA LEU A 341 59.56 32.22 44.38
C LEU A 341 58.54 31.85 43.29
N ALA A 342 58.48 30.57 42.90
CA ALA A 342 57.51 30.07 41.93
C ALA A 342 56.07 30.20 42.46
N ASN A 343 55.81 29.85 43.71
CA ASN A 343 54.49 30.00 44.34
C ASN A 343 54.08 31.46 44.51
N TRP A 344 55.03 32.36 44.80
CA TRP A 344 54.76 33.78 44.86
C TRP A 344 54.45 34.36 43.47
N SER A 345 55.20 33.97 42.43
CA SER A 345 54.89 34.33 41.04
C SER A 345 53.56 33.76 40.57
N ASP A 346 53.24 32.52 40.94
CA ASP A 346 51.99 31.85 40.57
C ASP A 346 50.79 32.48 41.30
N ALA A 347 50.91 32.76 42.59
CA ALA A 347 49.93 33.57 43.34
C ALA A 347 49.84 35.01 42.79
N TYR A 348 50.95 35.57 42.30
CA TYR A 348 50.95 36.88 41.66
C TYR A 348 50.21 36.93 40.34
N ASN A 349 50.29 35.87 39.56
CA ASN A 349 49.55 35.75 38.31
C ASN A 349 48.07 35.37 38.54
N LYS A 350 47.76 34.68 39.65
CA LYS A 350 46.39 34.23 40.01
C LYS A 350 45.55 35.25 40.79
N ARG A 351 46.12 36.38 41.23
CA ARG A 351 45.44 37.38 42.08
C ARG A 351 44.25 38.11 41.43
N HIS A 352 43.92 37.79 40.17
CA HIS A 352 42.67 38.23 39.53
C HIS A 352 42.01 37.12 38.68
N GLU A 353 41.91 35.90 39.21
CA GLU A 353 41.06 34.86 38.64
C GLU A 353 39.85 34.58 39.52
N HIS A 354 38.65 34.84 39.00
CA HIS A 354 37.41 34.28 39.55
C HIS A 354 37.23 32.86 39.01
N GLY A 355 36.51 31.97 39.71
CA GLY A 355 36.26 30.60 39.24
C GLY A 355 35.58 30.51 37.87
N ASN A 356 35.00 31.61 37.40
CA ASN A 356 34.33 31.74 36.12
C ASN A 356 35.22 32.45 35.08
N LYS A 357 36.46 32.82 35.41
CA LYS A 357 37.32 33.63 34.55
C LYS A 357 37.56 32.95 33.20
N THR A 358 37.80 31.64 33.18
CA THR A 358 37.93 30.88 31.93
C THR A 358 36.64 30.85 31.10
N VAL A 359 35.47 31.06 31.71
CA VAL A 359 34.17 31.19 31.01
C VAL A 359 33.97 32.63 30.54
N ILE A 360 34.28 33.62 31.39
CA ILE A 360 34.14 35.06 31.09
C ILE A 360 35.15 35.49 30.02
N ASP A 361 36.39 35.02 30.07
CA ASP A 361 37.43 35.29 29.06
C ASP A 361 37.08 34.64 27.71
N LYS A 362 36.28 33.54 27.73
CA LYS A 362 35.72 32.94 26.52
C LYS A 362 34.53 33.72 25.99
N ILE A 363 33.85 34.52 26.82
CA ILE A 363 32.78 35.42 26.37
C ILE A 363 33.44 36.67 25.77
N THR A 364 33.73 36.59 24.47
CA THR A 364 34.27 37.72 23.71
C THR A 364 33.17 38.70 23.32
N GLN A 365 33.52 39.95 22.99
CA GLN A 365 32.58 40.92 22.43
C GLN A 365 31.85 40.33 21.20
N THR A 366 32.58 39.58 20.37
CA THR A 366 32.01 38.84 19.23
C THR A 366 30.95 37.81 19.64
N LEU A 367 31.10 37.11 20.77
CA LEU A 367 30.09 36.18 21.26
C LEU A 367 28.85 36.88 21.82
N LEU A 368 29.03 38.04 22.47
CA LEU A 368 27.90 38.90 22.87
C LEU A 368 27.14 39.43 21.65
N ASP A 369 27.87 39.90 20.63
CA ASP A 369 27.28 40.43 19.40
C ASP A 369 26.55 39.33 18.64
N ASN A 370 27.12 38.12 18.56
CA ASN A 370 26.47 36.94 17.97
C ASN A 370 25.21 36.52 18.73
N TRP A 371 25.24 36.56 20.07
CA TRP A 371 24.07 36.25 20.88
C TRP A 371 22.97 37.28 20.67
N ASN A 372 23.30 38.57 20.65
CA ASN A 372 22.35 39.63 20.34
C ASN A 372 21.80 39.52 18.91
N ALA A 373 22.64 39.20 17.93
CA ALA A 373 22.21 38.98 16.56
C ALA A 373 21.27 37.76 16.43
N ALA A 374 21.58 36.65 17.11
CA ALA A 374 20.72 35.46 17.14
C ALA A 374 19.39 35.73 17.85
N TYR A 375 19.42 36.47 18.97
CA TYR A 375 18.22 36.87 19.70
C TYR A 375 17.32 37.77 18.84
N THR A 376 17.91 38.72 18.10
CA THR A 376 17.19 39.59 17.17
C THR A 376 16.68 38.82 15.94
N HIS A 377 17.40 37.78 15.50
CA HIS A 377 17.02 36.90 14.40
C HIS A 377 15.74 36.10 14.69
N ILE A 378 15.50 35.67 15.94
CA ILE A 378 14.30 34.92 16.34
C ILE A 378 13.00 35.72 16.08
N GLY A 379 13.04 37.05 16.20
CA GLY A 379 11.91 37.93 15.89
C GLY A 379 11.86 38.42 14.43
N ASN A 380 12.90 38.17 13.63
CA ASN A 380 13.02 38.68 12.28
C ASN A 380 12.23 37.80 11.29
N LYS A 381 11.19 38.38 10.69
CA LYS A 381 10.32 37.73 9.70
C LYS A 381 10.68 38.02 8.24
N SER A 382 11.73 38.81 8.01
CA SER A 382 12.28 39.03 6.66
C SER A 382 13.02 37.78 6.18
N ASN A 383 13.65 37.81 5.00
CA ASN A 383 14.55 36.74 4.55
C ASN A 383 16.00 37.10 4.89
N PRO A 384 16.49 36.88 6.13
CA PRO A 384 17.78 37.39 6.59
C PRO A 384 18.97 36.64 6.00
N HIS A 385 18.75 35.40 5.55
CA HIS A 385 19.75 34.59 4.88
C HIS A 385 19.75 34.78 3.36
N GLY A 386 18.85 35.64 2.85
CA GLY A 386 18.70 35.88 1.40
C GLY A 386 18.43 34.60 0.60
N VAL A 387 17.90 33.56 1.25
CA VAL A 387 17.72 32.26 0.60
C VAL A 387 16.73 32.41 -0.53
N THR A 388 17.16 32.03 -1.74
CA THR A 388 16.33 32.08 -2.93
C THR A 388 15.31 30.96 -2.88
N LYS A 389 14.19 31.14 -3.59
CA LYS A 389 13.16 30.09 -3.73
C LYS A 389 13.78 28.75 -4.15
N ALA A 390 14.79 28.77 -5.03
CA ALA A 390 15.49 27.56 -5.47
C ALA A 390 16.21 26.82 -4.33
N GLN A 391 16.86 27.56 -3.41
CA GLN A 391 17.61 26.97 -2.31
C GLN A 391 16.73 26.27 -1.27
N VAL A 392 15.47 26.67 -1.14
CA VAL A 392 14.47 26.01 -0.27
C VAL A 392 13.58 25.01 -1.02
N GLY A 393 13.96 24.63 -2.25
CA GLY A 393 13.19 23.68 -3.06
C GLY A 393 11.88 24.22 -3.64
N LEU A 394 11.64 25.53 -3.51
CA LEU A 394 10.45 26.24 -4.01
C LEU A 394 10.73 27.04 -5.29
N GLY A 395 11.89 26.85 -5.93
CA GLY A 395 12.34 27.64 -7.10
C GLY A 395 11.39 27.55 -8.29
N SER A 396 10.66 26.45 -8.38
CA SER A 396 9.65 26.20 -9.40
C SER A 396 8.24 26.65 -8.99
N VAL A 397 8.06 27.22 -7.79
CA VAL A 397 6.76 27.65 -7.26
C VAL A 397 6.53 29.14 -7.55
N PRO A 398 5.64 29.48 -8.49
CA PRO A 398 5.30 30.88 -8.82
C PRO A 398 4.59 31.55 -7.65
N ASN A 399 4.83 32.85 -7.41
CA ASN A 399 3.99 33.64 -6.49
C ASN A 399 2.73 34.07 -7.24
N VAL A 400 1.65 33.31 -7.13
CA VAL A 400 0.39 33.61 -7.82
C VAL A 400 -0.78 33.53 -6.84
N ALA A 401 -1.68 34.51 -6.90
CA ALA A 401 -2.97 34.46 -6.20
C ALA A 401 -3.84 33.40 -6.88
N THR A 402 -4.38 32.46 -6.09
CA THR A 402 -4.92 31.18 -6.58
C THR A 402 -6.30 31.25 -7.24
N ASN A 403 -6.91 32.44 -7.37
CA ASN A 403 -8.33 32.56 -7.70
C ASN A 403 -8.70 33.11 -9.10
N ASP A 404 -7.76 33.58 -9.93
CA ASP A 404 -8.07 34.13 -11.28
C ASP A 404 -7.01 33.79 -12.36
N GLN A 405 -6.53 32.55 -12.42
CA GLN A 405 -5.60 32.14 -13.47
C GLN A 405 -6.33 31.69 -14.75
N THR A 406 -6.06 32.34 -15.88
CA THR A 406 -6.42 31.83 -17.22
C THR A 406 -5.35 30.83 -17.68
N PRO A 407 -5.63 29.52 -17.73
CA PRO A 407 -4.64 28.54 -18.14
C PRO A 407 -4.32 28.68 -19.63
N THR A 408 -3.04 28.80 -19.97
CA THR A 408 -2.54 28.74 -21.34
C THR A 408 -2.11 27.31 -21.66
N PHE A 409 -2.67 26.73 -22.72
CA PHE A 409 -2.35 25.39 -23.19
C PHE A 409 -2.50 25.29 -24.70
N THR A 410 -1.78 24.36 -25.30
CA THR A 410 -1.84 24.07 -26.74
C THR A 410 -2.57 22.76 -26.93
N GLN A 411 -3.52 22.71 -27.87
CA GLN A 411 -4.21 21.47 -28.21
C GLN A 411 -3.20 20.37 -28.58
N ALA A 412 -3.40 19.16 -28.07
CA ALA A 412 -2.56 18.03 -28.43
C ALA A 412 -2.77 17.65 -29.91
N SER A 413 -1.71 17.22 -30.58
CA SER A 413 -1.77 16.80 -31.99
C SER A 413 -2.54 15.50 -32.21
N ALA A 414 -2.66 14.64 -31.19
CA ALA A 414 -3.33 13.35 -31.25
C ALA A 414 -4.12 13.06 -29.96
N LEU A 415 -5.15 12.22 -30.08
CA LEU A 415 -5.92 11.72 -28.94
C LEU A 415 -5.05 10.81 -28.07
N GLY A 416 -5.07 11.02 -26.76
CA GLY A 416 -4.27 10.24 -25.83
C GLY A 416 -4.83 10.24 -24.42
N ASN A 417 -4.57 9.16 -23.68
CA ASN A 417 -5.02 9.01 -22.31
C ASN A 417 -4.38 10.05 -21.39
N LEU A 418 -5.11 10.44 -20.34
CA LEU A 418 -4.56 11.22 -19.25
C LEU A 418 -3.66 10.33 -18.38
N SER A 419 -2.52 10.88 -17.97
CA SER A 419 -1.51 10.21 -17.17
C SER A 419 -1.35 10.91 -15.84
N SER A 420 -1.39 10.15 -14.74
CA SER A 420 -1.14 10.71 -13.41
C SER A 420 0.25 11.36 -13.34
N GLY A 421 0.32 12.58 -12.81
CA GLY A 421 1.55 13.36 -12.71
C GLY A 421 1.93 14.16 -13.96
N GLU A 422 1.12 14.17 -15.02
CA GLU A 422 1.39 15.00 -16.19
C GLU A 422 1.15 16.50 -15.91
N LYS A 423 1.88 17.37 -16.61
CA LYS A 423 1.71 18.82 -16.48
C LYS A 423 0.30 19.23 -16.91
N LEU A 424 -0.35 20.12 -16.16
CA LEU A 424 -1.70 20.64 -16.44
C LEU A 424 -1.87 21.13 -17.89
N THR A 425 -0.85 21.78 -18.46
CA THR A 425 -0.89 22.25 -19.86
C THR A 425 -1.01 21.09 -20.88
N ILE A 426 -0.42 19.93 -20.57
CA ILE A 426 -0.50 18.73 -21.40
C ILE A 426 -1.86 18.04 -21.21
N SER A 427 -2.33 17.90 -19.97
CA SER A 427 -3.64 17.31 -19.69
C SER A 427 -4.78 18.14 -20.30
N LEU A 428 -4.73 19.47 -20.17
CA LEU A 428 -5.69 20.38 -20.82
C LEU A 428 -5.59 20.33 -22.36
N GLY A 429 -4.38 20.21 -22.91
CA GLY A 429 -4.17 20.01 -24.35
C GLY A 429 -4.80 18.71 -24.88
N LYS A 430 -4.66 17.60 -24.15
CA LYS A 430 -5.29 16.30 -24.48
C LYS A 430 -6.82 16.35 -24.37
N ILE A 431 -7.35 16.98 -23.33
CA ILE A 431 -8.80 17.18 -23.15
C ILE A 431 -9.35 17.99 -24.33
N MET A 432 -8.67 19.08 -24.71
CA MET A 432 -9.08 19.89 -25.86
C MET A 432 -9.04 19.11 -27.18
N LYS A 433 -8.09 18.18 -27.36
CA LYS A 433 -8.06 17.31 -28.53
C LYS A 433 -9.21 16.30 -28.52
N ALA A 434 -9.50 15.68 -27.38
CA ALA A 434 -10.64 14.77 -27.24
C ALA A 434 -11.98 15.45 -27.55
N ILE A 435 -12.17 16.68 -27.07
CA ILE A 435 -13.37 17.47 -27.36
C ILE A 435 -13.44 17.81 -28.86
N ALA A 436 -12.34 18.25 -29.46
CA ALA A 436 -12.31 18.58 -30.89
C ALA A 436 -12.59 17.36 -31.79
N ASP A 437 -12.02 16.20 -31.46
CA ASP A 437 -12.24 14.95 -32.20
C ASP A 437 -13.68 14.46 -32.03
N PHE A 438 -14.27 14.62 -30.84
CA PHE A 438 -15.68 14.29 -30.61
C PHE A 438 -16.61 15.20 -31.41
N ILE A 439 -16.34 16.52 -31.45
CA ILE A 439 -17.10 17.46 -32.27
C ILE A 439 -16.99 17.07 -33.75
N ALA A 440 -15.79 16.80 -34.25
CA ALA A 440 -15.58 16.39 -35.64
C ALA A 440 -16.29 15.07 -35.98
N HIS A 441 -16.24 14.08 -35.10
CA HIS A 441 -16.97 12.82 -35.25
C HIS A 441 -18.49 13.03 -35.24
N LYS A 442 -19.02 13.94 -34.43
CA LYS A 442 -20.45 14.27 -34.41
C LYS A 442 -20.96 14.91 -35.70
N GLU A 443 -20.09 15.63 -36.40
CA GLU A 443 -20.36 16.26 -37.69
C GLU A 443 -20.13 15.30 -38.87
N ASP A 444 -19.55 14.11 -38.63
CA ASP A 444 -19.37 13.09 -39.66
C ASP A 444 -20.71 12.38 -39.94
N ALA A 445 -21.16 12.40 -41.20
CA ALA A 445 -22.37 11.74 -41.64
C ALA A 445 -22.18 10.24 -41.94
N VAL A 446 -20.94 9.75 -41.98
CA VAL A 446 -20.56 8.38 -42.37
C VAL A 446 -20.02 7.62 -41.15
N LEU A 447 -20.77 7.68 -40.07
CA LEU A 447 -20.44 6.98 -38.83
C LEU A 447 -20.74 5.49 -39.00
N HIS A 448 -19.69 4.67 -38.96
CA HIS A 448 -19.71 3.21 -38.76
C HIS A 448 -19.76 2.31 -40.00
N ILE A 449 -20.48 2.65 -41.07
CA ILE A 449 -20.36 1.93 -42.35
C ILE A 449 -20.30 2.94 -43.49
N THR A 450 -19.33 2.76 -44.37
CA THR A 450 -19.22 3.55 -45.58
C THR A 450 -20.43 3.30 -46.48
N THR A 451 -20.74 4.27 -47.35
CA THR A 451 -21.77 4.10 -48.38
C THR A 451 -21.52 2.83 -49.21
N ALA A 452 -20.25 2.51 -49.51
CA ALA A 452 -19.86 1.30 -50.23
C ALA A 452 -20.14 0.01 -49.44
N GLU A 453 -19.83 -0.03 -48.13
CA GLU A 453 -20.14 -1.18 -47.27
C GLU A 453 -21.65 -1.39 -47.15
N ARG A 454 -22.43 -0.30 -47.07
CA ARG A 454 -23.90 -0.37 -47.09
C ARG A 454 -24.42 -0.92 -48.42
N THR A 455 -23.85 -0.47 -49.54
CA THR A 455 -24.19 -0.99 -50.87
C THR A 455 -23.86 -2.47 -51.00
N ASN A 456 -22.68 -2.91 -50.53
CA ASN A 456 -22.27 -4.31 -50.56
C ASN A 456 -23.15 -5.19 -49.68
N TRP A 457 -23.52 -4.72 -48.48
CA TRP A 457 -24.43 -5.45 -47.60
C TRP A 457 -25.83 -5.58 -48.22
N ASN A 458 -26.34 -4.48 -48.80
CA ASN A 458 -27.62 -4.49 -49.51
C ASN A 458 -27.59 -5.43 -50.72
N ASP A 459 -26.52 -5.40 -51.52
CA ASP A 459 -26.34 -6.26 -52.69
C ASP A 459 -26.24 -7.76 -52.31
N ALA A 460 -25.49 -8.09 -51.25
CA ALA A 460 -25.42 -9.45 -50.72
C ALA A 460 -26.79 -9.93 -50.23
N ASN A 461 -27.56 -9.06 -49.57
CA ASN A 461 -28.92 -9.36 -49.15
C ASN A 461 -29.89 -9.48 -50.33
N SER A 462 -29.69 -8.75 -51.42
CA SER A 462 -30.49 -8.87 -52.64
C SER A 462 -30.15 -10.12 -53.47
N LYS A 463 -28.91 -10.62 -53.37
CA LYS A 463 -28.42 -11.82 -54.07
C LYS A 463 -28.61 -13.12 -53.29
N LYS A 464 -29.23 -13.09 -52.11
CA LYS A 464 -29.63 -14.31 -51.41
C LYS A 464 -30.64 -15.05 -52.29
N HIS A 465 -30.28 -16.24 -52.76
CA HIS A 465 -31.21 -17.10 -53.50
C HIS A 465 -31.91 -18.04 -52.53
N ALA A 466 -33.20 -18.26 -52.75
CA ALA A 466 -33.97 -19.28 -52.06
C ALA A 466 -33.88 -20.59 -52.84
N HIS A 467 -33.58 -21.67 -52.14
CA HIS A 467 -33.63 -23.01 -52.72
C HIS A 467 -35.08 -23.47 -52.80
N SER A 468 -35.55 -23.88 -53.97
CA SER A 468 -36.94 -24.32 -54.20
C SER A 468 -37.34 -25.54 -53.37
N ASN A 469 -36.37 -26.33 -52.93
CA ASN A 469 -36.51 -27.49 -52.06
C ASN A 469 -36.24 -27.18 -50.58
N LYS A 470 -36.14 -25.91 -50.17
CA LYS A 470 -35.92 -25.53 -48.77
C LYS A 470 -36.97 -26.10 -47.82
N SER A 471 -38.25 -26.07 -48.18
CA SER A 471 -39.33 -26.64 -47.36
C SER A 471 -39.21 -28.16 -47.21
N VAL A 472 -38.73 -28.85 -48.26
CA VAL A 472 -38.47 -30.29 -48.25
C VAL A 472 -37.30 -30.60 -47.31
N ILE A 473 -36.23 -29.83 -47.37
CA ILE A 473 -35.03 -30.02 -46.55
C ILE A 473 -35.31 -29.69 -45.07
N ASP A 474 -36.00 -28.57 -44.80
CA ASP A 474 -36.37 -28.15 -43.44
C ASP A 474 -37.38 -29.14 -42.81
N GLY A 475 -38.20 -29.79 -43.63
CA GLY A 475 -39.12 -30.85 -43.23
C GLY A 475 -38.43 -32.16 -42.85
N ILE A 476 -37.20 -32.40 -43.30
CA ILE A 476 -36.41 -33.58 -42.91
C ILE A 476 -35.80 -33.31 -41.53
N THR A 477 -36.60 -33.57 -40.51
CA THR A 477 -36.15 -33.49 -39.11
C THR A 477 -35.27 -34.70 -38.75
N GLN A 478 -34.36 -34.54 -37.80
CA GLN A 478 -33.58 -35.67 -37.26
C GLN A 478 -34.49 -36.81 -36.79
N VAL A 479 -35.68 -36.50 -36.28
CA VAL A 479 -36.69 -37.49 -35.88
C VAL A 479 -37.24 -38.29 -37.08
N LEU A 480 -37.43 -37.65 -38.23
CA LEU A 480 -37.83 -38.35 -39.46
C LEU A 480 -36.69 -39.19 -40.01
N VAL A 481 -35.45 -38.69 -39.95
CA VAL A 481 -34.24 -39.45 -40.30
C VAL A 481 -34.08 -40.67 -39.39
N ASP A 482 -34.25 -40.50 -38.08
CA ASP A 482 -34.18 -41.57 -37.09
C ASP A 482 -35.32 -42.57 -37.25
N LYS A 483 -36.54 -42.11 -37.56
CA LYS A 483 -37.67 -42.97 -37.92
C LYS A 483 -37.42 -43.73 -39.22
N TRP A 484 -36.81 -43.11 -40.23
CA TRP A 484 -36.44 -43.78 -41.47
C TRP A 484 -35.39 -44.85 -41.24
N ASN A 485 -34.34 -44.51 -40.49
CA ASN A 485 -33.30 -45.44 -40.08
C ASN A 485 -33.87 -46.58 -39.24
N SER A 486 -34.80 -46.29 -38.33
CA SER A 486 -35.50 -47.29 -37.51
C SER A 486 -36.43 -48.19 -38.34
N ALA A 487 -37.16 -47.62 -39.30
CA ALA A 487 -38.03 -48.36 -40.22
C ALA A 487 -37.22 -49.28 -41.15
N LEU A 488 -36.04 -48.83 -41.60
CA LEU A 488 -35.10 -49.63 -42.39
C LEU A 488 -34.58 -50.83 -41.59
N THR A 489 -34.38 -50.69 -40.28
CA THR A 489 -33.98 -51.80 -39.39
C THR A 489 -35.15 -52.68 -38.92
N ALA A 490 -36.41 -52.25 -39.11
CA ALA A 490 -37.60 -52.94 -38.63
C ALA A 490 -38.38 -53.70 -39.73
N LEU A 491 -37.91 -53.71 -40.97
CA LEU A 491 -38.50 -54.57 -42.00
C LEU A 491 -38.23 -56.04 -41.64
N PRO A 492 -39.27 -56.88 -41.44
CA PRO A 492 -39.08 -58.31 -41.44
C PRO A 492 -38.51 -58.69 -42.81
N ALA A 493 -37.43 -59.45 -42.82
CA ALA A 493 -37.03 -60.16 -44.02
C ALA A 493 -38.22 -61.03 -44.45
N HIS A 494 -38.92 -60.60 -45.50
CA HIS A 494 -39.91 -61.42 -46.16
C HIS A 494 -39.26 -61.90 -47.45
N THR A 495 -39.27 -63.21 -47.62
CA THR A 495 -38.69 -63.90 -48.77
C THR A 495 -39.82 -64.41 -49.64
N HIS A 496 -39.78 -64.10 -50.94
CA HIS A 496 -40.63 -64.73 -51.93
C HIS A 496 -39.89 -65.93 -52.54
N THR A 497 -40.57 -67.06 -52.75
CA THR A 497 -40.06 -68.12 -53.62
C THR A 497 -40.20 -67.69 -55.08
N LYS A 498 -39.31 -68.15 -55.97
CA LYS A 498 -39.29 -67.77 -57.41
C LYS A 498 -40.64 -67.93 -58.12
N SER A 499 -41.48 -68.83 -57.64
CA SER A 499 -42.85 -69.06 -58.13
C SER A 499 -43.87 -67.97 -57.79
N GLN A 500 -43.57 -67.07 -56.84
CA GLN A 500 -44.49 -66.05 -56.32
C GLN A 500 -44.37 -64.69 -57.03
N ILE A 501 -43.45 -64.55 -57.99
CA ILE A 501 -43.21 -63.32 -58.76
C ILE A 501 -43.38 -63.66 -60.24
N THR A 502 -44.53 -63.31 -60.81
CA THR A 502 -44.98 -63.70 -62.15
C THR A 502 -44.29 -62.94 -63.29
N ASP A 503 -43.50 -61.94 -62.95
CA ASP A 503 -42.95 -60.90 -63.80
C ASP A 503 -41.46 -60.64 -63.54
N MET A 504 -40.78 -61.59 -62.86
CA MET A 504 -39.34 -61.50 -62.62
C MET A 504 -38.56 -61.60 -63.95
N PRO A 505 -37.80 -60.57 -64.36
CA PRO A 505 -37.00 -60.61 -65.59
C PRO A 505 -35.96 -61.72 -65.50
N THR A 506 -35.92 -62.59 -66.50
CA THR A 506 -35.09 -63.82 -66.48
C THR A 506 -33.61 -63.57 -66.75
N LYS A 507 -33.19 -62.31 -66.98
CA LYS A 507 -31.80 -61.92 -67.28
C LYS A 507 -31.42 -60.63 -66.55
N VAL A 508 -30.49 -60.74 -65.61
CA VAL A 508 -29.97 -59.65 -64.76
C VAL A 508 -29.08 -58.65 -65.52
N SER A 509 -28.86 -58.85 -66.82
CA SER A 509 -28.01 -58.01 -67.68
C SER A 509 -28.72 -56.81 -68.32
N GLN A 510 -29.90 -56.42 -67.84
CA GLN A 510 -30.71 -55.33 -68.43
C GLN A 510 -30.71 -54.03 -67.59
N PHE A 511 -29.86 -53.91 -66.56
CA PHE A 511 -29.77 -52.70 -65.74
C PHE A 511 -28.67 -51.72 -66.18
N THR A 512 -28.32 -51.63 -67.47
CA THR A 512 -27.19 -50.76 -67.89
C THR A 512 -27.38 -50.02 -69.22
N ASN A 513 -28.50 -49.32 -69.46
CA ASN A 513 -28.58 -48.13 -70.37
C ASN A 513 -29.99 -47.62 -70.74
N ASP A 514 -31.06 -47.87 -69.97
CA ASP A 514 -32.37 -47.35 -70.38
C ASP A 514 -32.48 -45.82 -70.23
N ALA A 515 -33.00 -45.17 -71.28
CA ALA A 515 -33.20 -43.72 -71.35
C ALA A 515 -34.16 -43.24 -70.24
N GLY A 516 -33.68 -42.35 -69.38
CA GLY A 516 -34.43 -41.80 -68.25
C GLY A 516 -33.80 -42.06 -66.87
N TYR A 517 -32.71 -42.83 -66.80
CA TYR A 517 -31.95 -43.04 -65.55
C TYR A 517 -30.58 -42.36 -65.61
N ILE A 518 -30.21 -41.70 -64.52
CA ILE A 518 -28.96 -40.93 -64.35
C ILE A 518 -27.76 -41.89 -64.39
N THR A 519 -26.83 -41.68 -65.32
CA THR A 519 -25.58 -42.45 -65.42
C THR A 519 -24.45 -41.80 -64.62
N GLN A 520 -23.36 -42.52 -64.37
CA GLN A 520 -22.16 -41.99 -63.69
C GLN A 520 -21.54 -40.79 -64.43
N ALA A 521 -21.83 -40.61 -65.72
CA ALA A 521 -21.41 -39.47 -66.52
C ALA A 521 -22.34 -38.25 -66.38
N ASP A 522 -23.58 -38.45 -65.93
CA ASP A 522 -24.57 -37.39 -65.67
C ASP A 522 -24.46 -36.82 -64.24
N VAL A 523 -23.59 -37.42 -63.40
CA VAL A 523 -23.18 -36.88 -62.11
C VAL A 523 -22.05 -35.89 -62.36
N ASP A 524 -22.38 -34.60 -62.36
CA ASP A 524 -21.40 -33.52 -62.43
C ASP A 524 -20.46 -33.55 -61.20
N ALA A 525 -19.29 -34.15 -61.37
CA ALA A 525 -18.19 -34.09 -60.41
C ALA A 525 -17.41 -32.76 -60.48
N SER A 526 -17.81 -31.82 -61.34
CA SER A 526 -17.18 -30.51 -61.53
C SER A 526 -17.94 -29.39 -60.82
N GLN A 527 -17.99 -29.49 -59.48
CA GLN A 527 -18.05 -28.30 -58.62
C GLN A 527 -16.94 -28.27 -57.57
N SER A 528 -15.78 -28.83 -57.95
CA SER A 528 -14.55 -28.73 -57.15
C SER A 528 -13.95 -27.33 -57.33
N HIS A 529 -14.41 -26.36 -56.54
CA HIS A 529 -13.65 -25.12 -56.37
C HIS A 529 -12.36 -25.42 -55.59
N THR A 530 -11.24 -24.90 -56.08
CA THR A 530 -9.89 -25.15 -55.55
C THR A 530 -9.60 -24.26 -54.34
N HIS A 531 -9.18 -24.89 -53.23
CA HIS A 531 -8.60 -24.23 -52.06
C HIS A 531 -7.17 -24.73 -51.83
N SER A 532 -6.29 -23.86 -51.33
CA SER A 532 -4.88 -24.18 -51.05
C SER A 532 -4.67 -25.41 -50.15
N ASN A 533 -5.68 -25.80 -49.37
CA ASN A 533 -5.61 -26.88 -48.39
C ASN A 533 -6.20 -28.21 -48.87
N LYS A 534 -6.61 -28.33 -50.14
CA LYS A 534 -7.25 -29.55 -50.67
C LYS A 534 -6.41 -30.81 -50.45
N THR A 535 -5.09 -30.74 -50.65
CA THR A 535 -4.15 -31.85 -50.41
C THR A 535 -4.02 -32.26 -48.95
N VAL A 536 -4.43 -31.40 -48.00
CA VAL A 536 -4.50 -31.73 -46.57
C VAL A 536 -5.83 -32.41 -46.26
N LEU A 537 -6.93 -31.92 -46.84
CA LEU A 537 -8.28 -32.48 -46.66
C LEU A 537 -8.40 -33.87 -47.28
N ASP A 538 -7.80 -34.11 -48.44
CA ASP A 538 -7.81 -35.42 -49.11
C ASP A 538 -7.04 -36.50 -48.32
N LYS A 539 -6.22 -36.10 -47.31
CA LYS A 539 -5.55 -37.02 -46.38
C LYS A 539 -6.41 -37.37 -45.17
N ILE A 540 -7.52 -36.68 -44.94
CA ILE A 540 -8.48 -37.01 -43.88
C ILE A 540 -9.44 -38.06 -44.46
N THR A 541 -9.13 -39.33 -44.23
CA THR A 541 -9.97 -40.44 -44.68
C THR A 541 -11.08 -40.73 -43.68
N GLN A 542 -12.19 -41.30 -44.15
CA GLN A 542 -13.27 -41.75 -43.26
C GLN A 542 -12.74 -42.70 -42.18
N SER A 543 -11.77 -43.55 -42.52
CA SER A 543 -11.11 -44.45 -41.56
C SER A 543 -10.35 -43.70 -40.45
N LEU A 544 -9.70 -42.57 -40.75
CA LEU A 544 -9.07 -41.71 -39.73
C LEU A 544 -10.12 -41.03 -38.85
N LEU A 545 -11.25 -40.62 -39.46
CA LEU A 545 -12.38 -40.03 -38.76
C LEU A 545 -13.03 -41.04 -37.81
N ASP A 546 -13.26 -42.27 -38.27
CA ASP A 546 -13.83 -43.37 -37.49
C ASP A 546 -12.89 -43.79 -36.35
N THR A 547 -11.58 -43.83 -36.62
CA THR A 547 -10.55 -44.09 -35.60
C THR A 547 -10.53 -42.99 -34.53
N TRP A 548 -10.69 -41.73 -34.91
CA TRP A 548 -10.74 -40.61 -33.95
C TRP A 548 -12.05 -40.59 -33.16
N ASN A 549 -13.17 -40.81 -33.84
CA ASN A 549 -14.50 -40.91 -33.21
C ASN A 549 -14.62 -42.12 -32.27
N GLY A 550 -13.86 -43.19 -32.51
CA GLY A 550 -13.78 -44.36 -31.63
C GLY A 550 -12.87 -44.21 -30.41
N LYS A 551 -12.10 -43.10 -30.28
CA LYS A 551 -11.18 -42.90 -29.14
C LYS A 551 -11.86 -42.43 -27.85
N ALA A 552 -13.11 -41.97 -27.91
CA ALA A 552 -13.90 -41.62 -26.73
C ALA A 552 -15.22 -42.40 -26.76
N GLY A 553 -15.53 -43.13 -25.69
CA GLY A 553 -16.82 -43.81 -25.56
C GLY A 553 -17.95 -42.79 -25.55
N THR A 554 -18.87 -42.87 -26.51
CA THR A 554 -20.00 -41.94 -26.66
C THR A 554 -21.09 -42.13 -25.61
N SER A 555 -21.02 -43.20 -24.82
CA SER A 555 -21.93 -43.50 -23.73
C SER A 555 -21.56 -42.75 -22.45
N VAL A 556 -22.57 -42.28 -21.72
CA VAL A 556 -22.39 -41.67 -20.39
C VAL A 556 -21.84 -42.72 -19.43
N ALA A 557 -20.77 -42.38 -18.70
CA ALA A 557 -20.21 -43.27 -17.69
C ALA A 557 -21.23 -43.53 -16.56
N THR A 558 -21.34 -44.77 -16.13
CA THR A 558 -22.12 -45.16 -14.95
C THR A 558 -21.18 -45.55 -13.82
N GLN A 559 -21.70 -45.75 -12.60
CA GLN A 559 -20.87 -46.25 -11.50
C GLN A 559 -20.32 -47.68 -11.74
N ALA A 560 -20.80 -48.39 -12.78
CA ALA A 560 -20.43 -49.78 -13.09
C ALA A 560 -19.74 -49.96 -14.46
N ALA A 561 -19.87 -49.01 -15.39
CA ALA A 561 -19.34 -49.12 -16.75
C ALA A 561 -18.66 -47.82 -17.21
N ASN A 562 -17.50 -47.96 -17.87
CA ASN A 562 -16.77 -46.85 -18.47
C ASN A 562 -17.58 -46.22 -19.61
N GLY A 563 -17.44 -44.90 -19.77
CA GLY A 563 -18.06 -44.12 -20.84
C GLY A 563 -17.16 -42.93 -21.18
N LEU A 564 -17.74 -41.73 -21.23
CA LEU A 564 -17.02 -40.44 -21.37
C LEU A 564 -16.01 -40.16 -20.24
N MET A 565 -16.04 -40.94 -19.15
CA MET A 565 -15.06 -41.01 -18.07
C MET A 565 -15.02 -42.44 -17.51
N SER A 566 -14.04 -42.77 -16.66
CA SER A 566 -13.98 -44.10 -16.06
C SER A 566 -15.14 -44.31 -15.06
N ALA A 567 -15.63 -45.54 -14.92
CA ALA A 567 -16.65 -45.89 -13.93
C ALA A 567 -16.18 -45.57 -12.51
N ALA A 568 -14.88 -45.74 -12.27
CA ALA A 568 -14.24 -45.42 -10.99
C ALA A 568 -14.31 -43.91 -10.68
N ASP A 569 -14.06 -43.05 -11.67
CA ASP A 569 -14.11 -41.60 -11.48
C ASP A 569 -15.55 -41.08 -11.39
N LYS A 570 -16.48 -41.68 -12.14
CA LYS A 570 -17.91 -41.33 -12.03
C LYS A 570 -18.44 -41.65 -10.64
N LYS A 571 -18.05 -42.79 -10.09
CA LYS A 571 -18.41 -43.20 -8.72
C LYS A 571 -17.83 -42.26 -7.66
N LYS A 572 -16.63 -41.71 -7.88
CA LYS A 572 -16.07 -40.68 -7.00
C LYS A 572 -16.84 -39.37 -7.10
N LEU A 573 -17.15 -38.90 -8.30
CA LEU A 573 -17.87 -37.64 -8.52
C LEU A 573 -19.31 -37.69 -7.99
N ASP A 574 -20.00 -38.83 -8.12
CA ASP A 574 -21.38 -39.00 -7.61
C ASP A 574 -21.45 -39.00 -6.08
N GLY A 575 -20.33 -39.30 -5.40
CA GLY A 575 -20.22 -39.21 -3.94
C GLY A 575 -19.94 -37.79 -3.42
N VAL A 576 -19.70 -36.82 -4.31
CA VAL A 576 -19.43 -35.42 -3.93
C VAL A 576 -20.75 -34.65 -3.84
N ALA A 577 -21.08 -34.14 -2.66
CA ALA A 577 -22.28 -33.33 -2.46
C ALA A 577 -22.25 -32.07 -3.36
N ALA A 578 -23.41 -31.68 -3.89
CA ALA A 578 -23.53 -30.48 -4.72
C ALA A 578 -22.97 -29.25 -3.98
N GLY A 579 -21.91 -28.63 -4.53
CA GLY A 579 -21.25 -27.47 -3.94
C GLY A 579 -20.15 -27.77 -2.91
N ALA A 580 -19.60 -28.98 -2.86
CA ALA A 580 -18.53 -29.37 -1.93
C ALA A 580 -17.26 -28.49 -1.96
N ASN A 581 -17.09 -27.66 -2.98
CA ASN A 581 -15.96 -26.72 -3.11
C ASN A 581 -16.19 -25.39 -2.37
N ASN A 582 -17.32 -25.24 -1.66
CA ASN A 582 -17.75 -23.99 -1.01
C ASN A 582 -17.69 -24.06 0.53
N TYR A 583 -16.76 -24.83 1.10
CA TYR A 583 -16.57 -24.87 2.56
C TYR A 583 -15.66 -23.73 3.02
N VAL A 584 -16.28 -22.63 3.47
CA VAL A 584 -15.60 -21.58 4.24
C VAL A 584 -15.85 -21.86 5.72
N HIS A 585 -14.79 -22.17 6.46
CA HIS A 585 -14.90 -22.40 7.90
C HIS A 585 -15.39 -21.10 8.56
N PRO A 586 -16.52 -21.10 9.31
CA PRO A 586 -17.03 -19.88 9.92
C PRO A 586 -16.02 -19.31 10.92
N SER A 587 -15.86 -17.98 10.93
CA SER A 587 -14.95 -17.27 11.84
C SER A 587 -15.35 -17.40 13.32
N ALA A 588 -16.57 -17.84 13.61
CA ALA A 588 -17.05 -18.16 14.93
C ALA A 588 -18.00 -19.37 14.88
N HIS A 589 -17.84 -20.29 15.82
CA HIS A 589 -18.78 -21.36 16.09
C HIS A 589 -19.12 -21.38 17.59
N PRO A 590 -20.32 -21.81 17.99
CA PRO A 590 -20.61 -22.08 19.39
C PRO A 590 -19.65 -23.13 19.95
N ALA A 591 -19.16 -22.91 21.17
CA ALA A 591 -18.20 -23.79 21.83
C ALA A 591 -18.71 -25.23 21.99
N SER A 592 -20.03 -25.44 21.96
CA SER A 592 -20.68 -26.76 21.99
C SER A 592 -20.37 -27.66 20.79
N MET A 593 -19.87 -27.09 19.67
CA MET A 593 -19.45 -27.88 18.52
C MET A 593 -18.03 -28.45 18.64
N ILE A 594 -17.25 -28.02 19.64
CA ILE A 594 -15.94 -28.61 19.94
C ILE A 594 -16.16 -29.74 20.95
N THR A 595 -15.87 -30.97 20.53
CA THR A 595 -15.80 -32.12 21.46
C THR A 595 -14.52 -31.98 22.28
N GLN A 596 -14.64 -31.72 23.59
CA GLN A 596 -13.47 -31.49 24.45
C GLN A 596 -12.70 -32.80 24.69
N ASP A 597 -11.49 -32.86 24.18
CA ASP A 597 -10.53 -33.94 24.44
C ASP A 597 -9.23 -33.40 25.04
N ALA A 598 -8.19 -34.22 25.17
CA ALA A 598 -6.91 -33.83 25.75
C ALA A 598 -6.15 -32.78 24.90
N THR A 599 -6.48 -32.63 23.63
CA THR A 599 -5.83 -31.74 22.65
C THR A 599 -6.71 -30.55 22.23
N HIS A 600 -8.02 -30.57 22.53
CA HIS A 600 -8.99 -29.56 22.10
C HIS A 600 -9.81 -29.01 23.28
N ARG A 601 -9.15 -28.27 24.19
CA ARG A 601 -9.80 -27.60 25.34
C ARG A 601 -9.22 -26.20 25.59
N PHE A 602 -10.08 -25.27 26.02
CA PHE A 602 -9.71 -23.86 26.27
C PHE A 602 -9.01 -23.61 27.62
N THR A 603 -9.05 -24.57 28.54
CA THR A 603 -8.44 -24.49 29.88
C THR A 603 -7.97 -25.88 30.29
N SER A 604 -6.82 -25.96 30.96
CA SER A 604 -6.28 -27.22 31.49
C SER A 604 -6.98 -27.65 32.78
N ASP A 605 -6.96 -28.94 33.08
CA ASP A 605 -7.53 -29.46 34.35
C ASP A 605 -6.76 -28.92 35.57
N THR A 606 -5.49 -28.56 35.39
CA THR A 606 -4.66 -27.89 36.39
C THR A 606 -5.16 -26.49 36.71
N GLU A 607 -5.52 -25.70 35.69
CA GLU A 607 -6.06 -24.33 35.88
C GLU A 607 -7.44 -24.36 36.55
N LYS A 608 -8.32 -25.27 36.15
CA LYS A 608 -9.66 -25.41 36.77
C LYS A 608 -9.57 -25.77 38.26
N ASN A 609 -8.60 -26.59 38.64
CA ASN A 609 -8.39 -26.99 40.04
C ASN A 609 -7.88 -25.85 40.94
N GLY A 610 -7.39 -24.74 40.36
CA GLY A 610 -6.93 -23.56 41.10
C GLY A 610 -8.00 -22.48 41.29
N TRP A 611 -9.07 -22.49 40.49
CA TRP A 611 -10.08 -21.43 40.53
C TRP A 611 -11.02 -21.64 41.73
N ASN A 612 -10.93 -20.76 42.73
CA ASN A 612 -11.72 -20.65 43.98
C ASN A 612 -11.18 -21.35 45.24
N LYS A 613 -9.89 -21.68 45.34
CA LYS A 613 -9.33 -22.24 46.58
C LYS A 613 -8.58 -21.17 47.39
N PHE A 614 -9.03 -20.87 48.61
CA PHE A 614 -8.22 -20.06 49.54
C PHE A 614 -6.90 -20.80 49.81
N LEU A 615 -5.79 -20.23 49.36
CA LEU A 615 -4.47 -20.85 49.43
C LEU A 615 -3.93 -20.91 50.86
N PHE A 616 -4.41 -20.02 51.74
CA PHE A 616 -4.00 -19.96 53.14
C PHE A 616 -5.07 -19.29 54.02
N SER A 617 -5.27 -19.79 55.24
CA SER A 617 -6.08 -19.09 56.24
C SER A 617 -5.57 -19.32 57.66
N ALA A 618 -5.50 -18.27 58.47
CA ALA A 618 -5.03 -18.34 59.85
C ALA A 618 -5.80 -17.39 60.77
N ALA A 619 -6.12 -17.86 61.98
CA ALA A 619 -6.60 -17.02 63.06
C ALA A 619 -5.41 -16.44 63.84
N ILE A 620 -5.40 -15.13 64.07
CA ILE A 620 -4.36 -14.43 64.81
C ILE A 620 -4.97 -13.47 65.82
N THR A 621 -4.17 -13.04 66.79
CA THR A 621 -4.52 -11.94 67.70
C THR A 621 -3.43 -10.87 67.58
N VAL A 622 -3.85 -9.63 67.35
CA VAL A 622 -2.98 -8.45 67.33
C VAL A 622 -3.08 -7.79 68.71
N PRO A 623 -2.12 -7.99 69.62
CA PRO A 623 -2.20 -7.47 70.98
C PRO A 623 -2.13 -5.93 71.03
N ALA A 624 -2.84 -5.31 71.97
CA ALA A 624 -2.79 -3.87 72.19
C ALA A 624 -1.39 -3.37 72.60
N SER A 625 -0.62 -4.23 73.26
CA SER A 625 0.69 -3.90 73.84
C SER A 625 1.85 -3.87 72.84
N GLY A 626 1.71 -4.50 71.66
CA GLY A 626 2.82 -4.69 70.72
C GLY A 626 3.07 -3.54 69.73
N TRP A 627 2.29 -2.46 69.80
CA TRP A 627 2.37 -1.34 68.85
C TRP A 627 3.47 -0.35 69.23
N SER A 628 4.22 0.14 68.24
CA SER A 628 5.23 1.20 68.42
C SER A 628 4.68 2.45 69.10
N ALA A 629 5.57 3.28 69.66
CA ALA A 629 5.19 4.47 70.44
C ALA A 629 4.89 5.71 69.57
N GLU A 630 5.39 5.76 68.33
CA GLU A 630 5.30 6.90 67.43
C GLU A 630 4.55 6.56 66.14
N VAL A 631 3.99 7.59 65.49
CA VAL A 631 3.31 7.49 64.20
C VAL A 631 4.34 7.42 63.05
N PRO A 632 4.18 6.54 62.04
CA PRO A 632 3.12 5.55 61.92
C PRO A 632 3.30 4.43 62.95
N TYR A 633 2.21 4.12 63.66
CA TYR A 633 2.22 3.04 64.64
C TYR A 633 2.33 1.71 63.91
N THR A 634 3.31 0.88 64.26
CA THR A 634 3.54 -0.40 63.60
C THR A 634 3.55 -1.54 64.60
N GLN A 635 3.09 -2.71 64.17
CA GLN A 635 3.17 -3.95 64.93
C GLN A 635 3.32 -5.13 63.97
N THR A 636 4.21 -6.07 64.29
CA THR A 636 4.39 -7.31 63.50
C THR A 636 3.93 -8.52 64.30
N VAL A 637 3.13 -9.39 63.68
CA VAL A 637 2.60 -10.62 64.27
C VAL A 637 3.10 -11.81 63.45
N SER A 638 3.65 -12.82 64.11
CA SER A 638 4.10 -14.05 63.45
C SER A 638 2.93 -14.94 63.04
N VAL A 639 2.93 -15.39 61.79
CA VAL A 639 1.88 -16.23 61.21
C VAL A 639 2.54 -17.35 60.39
N SER A 640 2.59 -18.54 60.96
CA SER A 640 3.24 -19.70 60.33
C SER A 640 2.56 -20.07 59.00
N GLY A 641 3.35 -20.27 57.94
CA GLY A 641 2.87 -20.67 56.61
C GLY A 641 2.45 -19.51 55.69
N LEU A 642 2.49 -18.27 56.17
CA LEU A 642 2.27 -17.10 55.33
C LEU A 642 3.54 -16.78 54.50
N THR A 643 3.39 -16.42 53.22
CA THR A 643 4.52 -16.01 52.36
C THR A 643 4.35 -14.56 51.88
N SER A 644 5.44 -13.91 51.53
CA SER A 644 5.49 -12.55 50.97
C SER A 644 4.76 -12.38 49.64
N ALA A 645 4.44 -13.48 48.94
CA ALA A 645 3.68 -13.48 47.69
C ALA A 645 2.16 -13.60 47.89
N MET A 646 1.70 -13.82 49.13
CA MET A 646 0.28 -13.96 49.46
C MET A 646 -0.34 -12.59 49.74
N ASP A 647 -1.32 -12.21 48.92
CA ASP A 647 -2.25 -11.13 49.25
C ASP A 647 -3.23 -11.62 50.31
N VAL A 648 -3.37 -10.85 51.38
CA VAL A 648 -4.20 -11.23 52.52
C VAL A 648 -5.36 -10.28 52.73
N MET A 649 -6.54 -10.85 52.97
CA MET A 649 -7.71 -10.14 53.47
C MET A 649 -7.85 -10.37 54.97
N LEU A 650 -8.08 -9.28 55.71
CA LEU A 650 -8.31 -9.29 57.15
C LEU A 650 -9.81 -9.22 57.43
N THR A 651 -10.30 -10.13 58.27
CA THR A 651 -11.64 -10.02 58.84
C THR A 651 -11.60 -10.28 60.34
N LEU A 652 -12.62 -9.87 61.08
CA LEU A 652 -12.66 -10.13 62.53
C LEU A 652 -12.87 -11.62 62.78
N ASN A 653 -12.02 -12.23 63.60
CA ASN A 653 -12.22 -13.60 64.06
C ASN A 653 -13.08 -13.61 65.33
N ILE A 654 -14.38 -13.42 65.15
CA ILE A 654 -15.34 -13.41 66.26
C ILE A 654 -15.64 -14.86 66.65
N THR A 655 -15.12 -15.29 67.78
CA THR A 655 -15.37 -16.63 68.35
C THR A 655 -16.07 -16.49 69.71
N GLY A 656 -16.99 -17.42 70.03
CA GLY A 656 -17.82 -17.36 71.25
C GLY A 656 -19.03 -16.42 71.13
N SER A 657 -19.50 -15.90 72.28
CA SER A 657 -20.65 -14.99 72.39
C SER A 657 -20.24 -13.63 72.99
N PRO A 658 -19.43 -12.82 72.28
CA PRO A 658 -19.02 -11.50 72.78
C PRO A 658 -20.21 -10.54 72.84
N THR A 659 -20.13 -9.56 73.72
CA THR A 659 -21.15 -8.51 73.81
C THR A 659 -21.10 -7.58 72.61
N THR A 660 -22.22 -6.91 72.32
CA THR A 660 -22.32 -5.94 71.23
C THR A 660 -21.26 -4.83 71.33
N ASP A 661 -20.90 -4.44 72.56
CA ASP A 661 -19.90 -3.40 72.78
C ASP A 661 -18.47 -3.90 72.52
N GLN A 662 -18.15 -5.16 72.85
CA GLN A 662 -16.85 -5.76 72.48
C GLN A 662 -16.66 -5.80 70.96
N VAL A 663 -17.70 -6.21 70.21
CA VAL A 663 -17.63 -6.26 68.74
C VAL A 663 -17.53 -4.86 68.13
N LYS A 664 -18.20 -3.84 68.69
CA LYS A 664 -18.05 -2.45 68.24
C LYS A 664 -16.62 -1.95 68.42
N VAL A 665 -16.00 -2.23 69.57
CA VAL A 665 -14.62 -1.83 69.85
C VAL A 665 -13.65 -2.54 68.92
N TRP A 666 -13.83 -3.85 68.64
CA TRP A 666 -13.02 -4.57 67.65
C TRP A 666 -13.21 -4.05 66.22
N LYS A 667 -14.43 -3.70 65.80
CA LYS A 667 -14.66 -3.09 64.49
C LYS A 667 -13.98 -1.74 64.36
N ALA A 668 -14.05 -0.91 65.40
CA ALA A 668 -13.35 0.37 65.45
C ALA A 668 -11.82 0.17 65.41
N ALA A 669 -11.30 -0.81 66.15
CA ALA A 669 -9.87 -1.14 66.17
C ALA A 669 -9.37 -1.72 64.84
N LEU A 670 -10.14 -2.58 64.15
CA LEU A 670 -9.79 -3.04 62.81
C LEU A 670 -9.76 -1.89 61.80
N GLY A 671 -10.72 -0.94 61.90
CA GLY A 671 -10.75 0.25 61.07
C GLY A 671 -9.62 1.26 61.34
N MET A 672 -8.78 1.02 62.36
CA MET A 672 -7.57 1.82 62.61
C MET A 672 -6.34 1.28 61.86
N ILE A 673 -6.39 0.03 61.37
CA ILE A 673 -5.29 -0.57 60.60
C ILE A 673 -5.41 -0.09 59.16
N ASP A 674 -4.44 0.69 58.71
CA ASP A 674 -4.44 1.28 57.38
C ASP A 674 -3.75 0.36 56.36
N VAL A 675 -2.68 -0.33 56.78
CA VAL A 675 -1.88 -1.20 55.91
C VAL A 675 -1.53 -2.48 56.66
N GLY A 676 -1.70 -3.62 56.01
CA GLY A 676 -1.14 -4.90 56.43
C GLY A 676 -0.21 -5.43 55.34
N THR A 677 1.09 -5.55 55.64
CA THR A 677 2.09 -6.05 54.69
C THR A 677 2.53 -7.43 55.11
N THR A 678 2.51 -8.39 54.18
CA THR A 678 2.93 -9.76 54.43
C THR A 678 4.43 -9.93 54.20
N ALA A 679 5.04 -10.76 55.03
CA ALA A 679 6.39 -11.26 54.86
C ALA A 679 6.38 -12.77 55.16
N ASP A 680 7.44 -13.48 54.79
CA ASP A 680 7.53 -14.90 55.06
C ASP A 680 7.43 -15.14 56.59
N GLY A 681 6.37 -15.85 57.00
CA GLY A 681 6.06 -16.19 58.38
C GLY A 681 5.50 -15.06 59.26
N SER A 682 5.16 -13.89 58.72
CA SER A 682 4.62 -12.78 59.52
C SER A 682 3.81 -11.75 58.74
N VAL A 683 3.03 -10.94 59.46
CA VAL A 683 2.31 -9.79 58.91
C VAL A 683 2.57 -8.57 59.76
N SER A 684 2.89 -7.45 59.12
CA SER A 684 3.13 -6.15 59.75
C SER A 684 1.97 -5.22 59.48
N PHE A 685 1.33 -4.75 60.55
CA PHE A 685 0.25 -3.78 60.51
C PHE A 685 0.77 -2.37 60.77
N THR A 686 0.24 -1.40 60.05
CA THR A 686 0.58 0.01 60.15
C THR A 686 -0.68 0.85 60.32
N CYS A 687 -0.66 1.78 61.27
CA CYS A 687 -1.71 2.75 61.54
C CYS A 687 -1.12 4.18 61.51
N TYR A 688 -1.68 5.06 60.69
CA TYR A 688 -1.21 6.43 60.53
C TYR A 688 -1.93 7.43 61.43
N SER A 689 -3.14 7.10 61.89
CA SER A 689 -3.94 8.02 62.71
C SER A 689 -3.91 7.66 64.20
N LYS A 690 -4.33 6.43 64.53
CA LYS A 690 -4.46 5.95 65.90
C LYS A 690 -4.21 4.45 65.93
N LYS A 691 -3.62 3.94 67.00
CA LYS A 691 -3.43 2.49 67.17
C LYS A 691 -4.55 1.83 67.97
N PRO A 692 -4.86 0.56 67.71
CA PRO A 692 -5.72 -0.26 68.56
C PRO A 692 -5.28 -0.25 70.03
N ALA A 693 -6.23 -0.02 70.93
CA ALA A 693 -6.03 -0.07 72.38
C ALA A 693 -6.58 -1.35 73.03
N VAL A 694 -7.04 -2.31 72.21
CA VAL A 694 -7.55 -3.61 72.63
C VAL A 694 -6.90 -4.71 71.80
N ASP A 695 -6.82 -5.91 72.37
CA ASP A 695 -6.40 -7.10 71.63
C ASP A 695 -7.44 -7.40 70.55
N LEU A 696 -6.96 -7.46 69.31
CA LEU A 696 -7.81 -7.55 68.13
C LEU A 696 -7.72 -8.96 67.52
N PRO A 697 -8.78 -9.78 67.63
CA PRO A 697 -8.81 -11.11 67.01
C PRO A 697 -9.13 -10.97 65.52
N LEU A 698 -8.21 -11.43 64.66
CA LEU A 698 -8.33 -11.37 63.21
C LEU A 698 -8.25 -12.76 62.59
N TYR A 699 -8.90 -12.89 61.44
CA TYR A 699 -8.80 -14.01 60.55
C TYR A 699 -8.19 -13.52 59.24
N ILE A 700 -7.06 -14.12 58.86
CA ILE A 700 -6.35 -13.85 57.62
C ILE A 700 -6.81 -14.88 56.60
N LYS A 701 -7.17 -14.44 55.39
CA LYS A 701 -7.42 -15.32 54.23
C LYS A 701 -6.59 -14.84 53.05
N SER A 702 -5.92 -15.76 52.38
CA SER A 702 -5.25 -15.51 51.11
C SER A 702 -5.93 -16.28 49.98
N VAL A 703 -6.08 -15.62 48.83
CA VAL A 703 -6.68 -16.17 47.60
C VAL A 703 -5.60 -16.57 46.61
#